data_AF-A0A101CZZ9-F1
#
_entry.id   AF-A0A101CZZ9-F1
#
_cell.length_a   1.000
_cell.length_b   1.000
_cell.length_c   1.000
_cell.angle_alpha   90.00
_cell.angle_beta   90.00
_cell.angle_gamma   90.00
#
_symmetry.space_group_name_H-M   'P 1'
#
loop_
_entity.id
_entity.type
_entity.pdbx_description
1 polymer ?
#
loop_
_entity_poly.entity_id
_entity_poly.type
_entity_poly.pdbx_seq_one_letter_code
_entity_poly.pdbx_strand_id
1 'polypeptide(L)'
;MAGDLLQRSNGKEVIFIDKGIDDWQSLADGVPHGAEIVTLDPARDGLEQMAEWAAGREGYSAIHILSHGSAGQVQIGSASLNNNTLASYSEALAQIGQSLSEDGDILLYGCEVASDQTGVDFIGKLAQATEADIAASDDLTGADGKGGDWMLEQQVGEIQTQTLAEGQYQHVLAAPADQDFTDIPPHMFYLLPHAFGGAEGLIFSASPESYAEFYITDEMTSFTAGNAARFWVDAGPTGIGSSYIEFSSVDPDGSGPETKPLFALNQLAAGYSQFTFLSTYEVSGWAEGSKVVSVDVDLAHAGNYGTDASSGITYTKSAQDHGVYSGGTLIFGDAWTNIDTVRFTVSDMMYPQVELLLDTIDFSEPVSNSAPTITDIPSDLTVTEDTVSDLDLSAAIFADAEDDELTVTLSVDSGTFSEPADGASNGVTATKVSDTQITLAGSASAINTYLDTASNIQYTGAQNVSGDNAALLTISVTDAGGNALAENVTVNLDITDVNEAPTYTGSGLNPTFIELDEGNINWQNLAFLFSDNAFETIEAGQEIIQVTLTVSNVSGASDEVLAIKNGPASAIKMPLINGQTDTVTTDALNFSYAVSVDDQNVATVIIDSADTAEIWNFYADNLFYANLSDNPVAGDRVVTITSVKDDGGTDNGGVDTGSTNIASTVTIKAVNNAPTGSVTITGTAEKGATLTASNDLADSDGLGTVSYQWLRDGVEITEATGTTYVLTQADVGTAISVRASYVDELGTAEAVTSSATDTVANVNNAPTGSVTITGTAKQGETLTANNDLADEDGMGDIISYQWLRDGEVIEDAIGDTYTLTQADVGAEISVRASYTDELGTAEAVTSSATDTVANVNDAPTGSVTITGTAKQGATLTANNDLKDADGMGDIISYQWLR
;
A
#
# COMPACT_ATOMS: atom_id res chain seq x y z
N MET A 1 63.42 -47.39 -35.63
CA MET A 1 62.11 -47.59 -36.28
C MET A 1 61.30 -48.37 -35.28
N ALA A 2 60.28 -47.73 -34.70
CA ALA A 2 59.41 -48.31 -33.70
C ALA A 2 58.53 -49.39 -34.36
N GLY A 3 58.40 -50.54 -33.71
CA GLY A 3 57.47 -51.59 -34.11
C GLY A 3 56.07 -51.22 -33.62
N ASP A 4 55.10 -51.35 -34.53
CA ASP A 4 53.69 -50.98 -34.37
C ASP A 4 52.95 -52.07 -33.57
N LEU A 5 52.11 -51.72 -32.58
CA LEU A 5 51.36 -52.69 -31.77
C LEU A 5 50.02 -53.13 -32.36
N LEU A 6 49.52 -52.46 -33.41
CA LEU A 6 48.36 -52.90 -34.21
C LEU A 6 48.57 -52.53 -35.69
N GLN A 7 48.42 -53.49 -36.63
CA GLN A 7 48.27 -53.17 -38.05
C GLN A 7 46.79 -52.93 -38.36
N ARG A 8 46.36 -51.65 -38.39
CA ARG A 8 45.05 -51.13 -38.87
C ARG A 8 43.88 -52.14 -38.88
N SER A 9 43.13 -52.21 -37.78
CA SER A 9 41.76 -52.73 -37.78
C SER A 9 40.78 -51.67 -38.32
N ASN A 10 39.63 -52.10 -38.83
CA ASN A 10 38.62 -51.25 -39.48
C ASN A 10 37.46 -50.86 -38.52
N GLY A 11 37.59 -51.11 -37.21
CA GLY A 11 36.56 -50.91 -36.19
C GLY A 11 36.99 -49.95 -35.07
N LYS A 12 36.03 -49.59 -34.19
CA LYS A 12 36.25 -48.67 -33.06
C LYS A 12 36.63 -49.50 -31.83
N GLU A 13 37.84 -49.34 -31.32
CA GLU A 13 38.36 -50.14 -30.20
C GLU A 13 38.71 -49.24 -29.01
N VAL A 14 38.53 -49.77 -27.79
CA VAL A 14 38.97 -49.12 -26.55
C VAL A 14 39.93 -50.02 -25.79
N ILE A 15 40.91 -49.42 -25.13
CA ILE A 15 41.90 -50.09 -24.30
C ILE A 15 41.84 -49.48 -22.91
N PHE A 16 41.34 -50.26 -21.96
CA PHE A 16 41.38 -49.96 -20.54
C PHE A 16 42.71 -50.41 -19.94
N ILE A 17 43.38 -49.50 -19.26
CA ILE A 17 44.66 -49.76 -18.60
C ILE A 17 44.51 -49.43 -17.12
N ASP A 18 44.64 -50.43 -16.28
CA ASP A 18 44.68 -50.23 -14.82
C ASP A 18 46.01 -49.60 -14.41
N LYS A 19 45.95 -48.47 -13.68
CA LYS A 19 47.16 -47.80 -13.17
C LYS A 19 47.78 -48.52 -11.97
N GLY A 20 47.10 -49.53 -11.40
CA GLY A 20 47.63 -50.44 -10.40
C GLY A 20 48.73 -51.37 -10.94
N ILE A 21 48.83 -51.52 -12.26
CA ILE A 21 49.91 -52.28 -12.91
C ILE A 21 51.23 -51.50 -12.94
N ASP A 22 52.34 -52.20 -12.69
CA ASP A 22 53.71 -51.73 -12.89
C ASP A 22 53.93 -51.12 -14.28
N ASP A 23 54.49 -49.91 -14.34
CA ASP A 23 54.89 -49.24 -15.60
C ASP A 23 53.77 -49.14 -16.65
N TRP A 24 52.51 -48.97 -16.20
CA TRP A 24 51.34 -48.85 -17.07
C TRP A 24 51.48 -47.74 -18.14
N GLN A 25 52.29 -46.71 -17.88
CA GLN A 25 52.56 -45.64 -18.84
C GLN A 25 53.22 -46.18 -20.12
N SER A 26 54.10 -47.18 -20.01
CA SER A 26 54.74 -47.81 -21.17
C SER A 26 53.75 -48.62 -22.02
N LEU A 27 52.66 -49.12 -21.43
CA LEU A 27 51.55 -49.76 -22.14
C LEU A 27 50.74 -48.70 -22.90
N ALA A 28 50.38 -47.60 -22.24
CA ALA A 28 49.66 -46.48 -22.86
C ALA A 28 50.46 -45.86 -24.03
N ASP A 29 51.77 -45.70 -23.88
CA ASP A 29 52.68 -45.18 -24.93
C ASP A 29 52.85 -46.14 -26.11
N GLY A 30 52.58 -47.43 -25.92
CA GLY A 30 52.71 -48.47 -26.94
C GLY A 30 51.51 -48.58 -27.88
N VAL A 31 50.34 -48.08 -27.49
CA VAL A 31 49.09 -48.19 -28.26
C VAL A 31 49.11 -47.28 -29.50
N PRO A 32 48.78 -47.78 -30.71
CA PRO A 32 48.85 -47.00 -31.93
C PRO A 32 47.72 -45.97 -32.09
N HIS A 33 47.92 -45.00 -32.99
CA HIS A 33 46.94 -43.96 -33.32
C HIS A 33 45.66 -44.55 -33.94
N GLY A 34 44.63 -44.78 -33.12
CA GLY A 34 43.30 -45.22 -33.59
C GLY A 34 42.37 -45.80 -32.52
N ALA A 35 42.91 -46.40 -31.45
CA ALA A 35 42.12 -46.89 -30.32
C ALA A 35 41.96 -45.82 -29.24
N GLU A 36 40.83 -45.82 -28.54
CA GLU A 36 40.61 -44.97 -27.37
C GLU A 36 41.34 -45.57 -26.16
N ILE A 37 42.12 -44.78 -25.43
CA ILE A 37 42.80 -45.23 -24.22
C ILE A 37 42.07 -44.66 -23.01
N VAL A 38 41.66 -45.53 -22.10
CA VAL A 38 41.03 -45.16 -20.83
C VAL A 38 41.86 -45.72 -19.70
N THR A 39 42.31 -44.86 -18.80
CA THR A 39 43.08 -45.31 -17.64
C THR A 39 42.18 -45.42 -16.42
N LEU A 40 42.25 -46.53 -15.70
CA LEU A 40 41.44 -46.77 -14.51
C LEU A 40 42.20 -46.34 -13.24
N ASP A 41 41.47 -45.73 -12.31
CA ASP A 41 42.00 -45.39 -10.99
C ASP A 41 41.96 -46.64 -10.09
N PRO A 42 43.12 -47.11 -9.56
CA PRO A 42 43.18 -48.28 -8.69
C PRO A 42 42.41 -48.11 -7.38
N ALA A 43 42.10 -46.88 -6.98
CA ALA A 43 41.36 -46.59 -5.74
C ALA A 43 39.83 -46.60 -5.92
N ARG A 44 39.32 -46.73 -7.15
CA ARG A 44 37.88 -46.74 -7.46
C ARG A 44 37.47 -48.10 -8.00
N ASP A 45 36.20 -48.46 -7.91
CA ASP A 45 35.70 -49.68 -8.55
C ASP A 45 35.93 -49.57 -10.06
N GLY A 46 36.68 -50.51 -10.63
CA GLY A 46 37.08 -50.43 -12.03
C GLY A 46 35.96 -50.78 -13.00
N LEU A 47 34.99 -51.62 -12.60
CA LEU A 47 33.83 -51.93 -13.43
C LEU A 47 32.82 -50.80 -13.44
N GLU A 48 32.65 -50.08 -12.33
CA GLU A 48 31.88 -48.85 -12.30
C GLU A 48 32.49 -47.81 -13.25
N GLN A 49 33.81 -47.58 -13.19
CA GLN A 49 34.51 -46.66 -14.11
C GLN A 49 34.34 -47.05 -15.58
N MET A 50 34.36 -48.35 -15.87
CA MET A 50 34.10 -48.87 -17.22
C MET A 50 32.64 -48.71 -17.64
N ALA A 51 31.68 -48.88 -16.73
CA ALA A 51 30.26 -48.68 -17.00
C ALA A 51 29.91 -47.20 -17.19
N GLU A 52 30.47 -46.31 -16.37
CA GLU A 52 30.44 -44.85 -16.55
C GLU A 52 30.99 -44.46 -17.92
N TRP A 53 32.11 -45.06 -18.32
CA TRP A 53 32.64 -44.87 -19.67
C TRP A 53 31.66 -45.37 -20.71
N ALA A 54 31.09 -46.57 -20.55
CA ALA A 54 30.18 -47.20 -21.50
C ALA A 54 28.82 -46.49 -21.63
N ALA A 55 28.44 -45.65 -20.65
CA ALA A 55 27.17 -44.93 -20.65
C ALA A 55 26.98 -44.09 -21.92
N GLY A 56 25.96 -44.44 -22.73
CA GLY A 56 25.65 -43.75 -23.98
C GLY A 56 26.65 -43.98 -25.11
N ARG A 57 27.51 -44.99 -24.99
CA ARG A 57 28.47 -45.41 -26.02
C ARG A 57 27.99 -46.70 -26.68
N GLU A 58 28.18 -46.80 -28.00
CA GLU A 58 27.80 -47.98 -28.79
C GLU A 58 28.76 -48.16 -29.98
N GLY A 59 28.78 -49.37 -30.55
CA GLY A 59 29.47 -49.69 -31.80
C GLY A 59 30.97 -49.93 -31.70
N TYR A 60 31.47 -50.34 -30.52
CA TYR A 60 32.86 -50.76 -30.38
C TYR A 60 33.05 -52.20 -30.85
N SER A 61 34.04 -52.44 -31.70
CA SER A 61 34.39 -53.80 -32.15
C SER A 61 35.22 -54.56 -31.12
N ALA A 62 35.90 -53.86 -30.22
CA ALA A 62 36.64 -54.50 -29.14
C ALA A 62 36.82 -53.63 -27.90
N ILE A 63 36.87 -54.30 -26.74
CA ILE A 63 37.33 -53.77 -25.46
C ILE A 63 38.54 -54.59 -25.02
N HIS A 64 39.70 -53.95 -24.90
CA HIS A 64 40.89 -54.56 -24.31
C HIS A 64 41.02 -54.11 -22.86
N ILE A 65 41.25 -55.03 -21.93
CA ILE A 65 41.44 -54.73 -20.51
C ILE A 65 42.81 -55.23 -20.11
N LEU A 66 43.72 -54.31 -19.77
CA LEU A 66 45.04 -54.62 -19.24
C LEU A 66 44.98 -54.41 -17.74
N SER A 67 45.02 -55.52 -17.00
CA SER A 67 45.00 -55.50 -15.54
C SER A 67 45.72 -56.70 -14.91
N HIS A 68 45.87 -56.69 -13.60
CA HIS A 68 46.39 -57.84 -12.87
C HIS A 68 45.42 -59.03 -12.94
N GLY A 69 45.95 -60.23 -13.15
CA GLY A 69 45.19 -61.47 -13.19
C GLY A 69 45.79 -62.59 -12.33
N SER A 70 44.94 -63.56 -12.01
CA SER A 70 45.27 -64.89 -11.48
C SER A 70 44.19 -65.89 -11.91
N ALA A 71 44.38 -67.19 -11.66
CA ALA A 71 43.40 -68.23 -12.01
C ALA A 71 41.96 -67.87 -11.56
N GLY A 72 41.06 -67.64 -12.53
CA GLY A 72 39.64 -67.35 -12.26
C GLY A 72 39.32 -65.92 -11.80
N GLN A 73 40.26 -64.99 -11.88
CA GLN A 73 40.09 -63.63 -11.38
C GLN A 73 40.85 -62.59 -12.21
N VAL A 74 40.23 -61.42 -12.40
CA VAL A 74 40.89 -60.21 -12.87
C VAL A 74 40.62 -59.10 -11.85
N GLN A 75 41.67 -58.43 -11.41
CA GLN A 75 41.54 -57.20 -10.61
C GLN A 75 41.33 -56.04 -11.58
N ILE A 76 40.34 -55.17 -11.40
CA ILE A 76 40.10 -54.01 -12.26
C ILE A 76 39.80 -52.82 -11.35
N GLY A 77 40.73 -51.86 -11.26
CA GLY A 77 40.72 -50.85 -10.21
C GLY A 77 40.82 -51.51 -8.82
N SER A 78 39.91 -51.14 -7.93
CA SER A 78 39.68 -51.84 -6.65
C SER A 78 38.76 -53.07 -6.77
N ALA A 79 38.08 -53.26 -7.91
CA ALA A 79 37.14 -54.34 -8.11
C ALA A 79 37.85 -55.68 -8.36
N SER A 80 37.43 -56.73 -7.65
CA SER A 80 37.89 -58.09 -7.91
C SER A 80 36.83 -58.87 -8.67
N LEU A 81 37.04 -59.08 -9.97
CA LEU A 81 36.07 -59.75 -10.83
C LEU A 81 36.39 -61.25 -10.93
N ASN A 82 35.51 -62.09 -10.38
CA ASN A 82 35.66 -63.55 -10.36
C ASN A 82 34.28 -64.25 -10.32
N ASN A 83 34.28 -65.59 -10.26
CA ASN A 83 33.06 -66.41 -10.25
C ASN A 83 32.03 -66.07 -9.15
N ASN A 84 32.45 -65.50 -8.01
CA ASN A 84 31.60 -65.16 -6.87
C ASN A 84 31.07 -63.72 -6.95
N THR A 85 31.83 -62.80 -7.57
CA THR A 85 31.50 -61.37 -7.61
C THR A 85 30.76 -60.95 -8.88
N LEU A 86 30.80 -61.75 -9.96
CA LEU A 86 30.13 -61.47 -11.24
C LEU A 86 28.66 -61.05 -11.11
N ALA A 87 27.89 -61.68 -10.20
CA ALA A 87 26.47 -61.39 -10.04
C ALA A 87 26.22 -59.96 -9.51
N SER A 88 27.09 -59.48 -8.61
CA SER A 88 27.03 -58.15 -8.02
C SER A 88 27.28 -57.04 -9.05
N TYR A 89 27.99 -57.37 -10.15
CA TYR A 89 28.32 -56.43 -11.21
C TYR A 89 27.44 -56.58 -12.46
N SER A 90 26.33 -57.30 -12.38
CA SER A 90 25.51 -57.64 -13.55
C SER A 90 25.02 -56.45 -14.37
N GLU A 91 24.63 -55.34 -13.72
CA GLU A 91 24.21 -54.12 -14.42
C GLU A 91 25.38 -53.41 -15.13
N ALA A 92 26.50 -53.23 -14.44
CA ALA A 92 27.71 -52.66 -15.01
C ALA A 92 28.25 -53.49 -16.20
N LEU A 93 28.27 -54.81 -16.06
CA LEU A 93 28.71 -55.73 -17.12
C LEU A 93 27.75 -55.71 -18.32
N ALA A 94 26.45 -55.66 -18.10
CA ALA A 94 25.46 -55.51 -19.17
C ALA A 94 25.64 -54.17 -19.91
N GLN A 95 25.92 -53.09 -19.20
CA GLN A 95 26.16 -51.77 -19.78
C GLN A 95 27.47 -51.70 -20.58
N ILE A 96 28.54 -52.31 -20.06
CA ILE A 96 29.82 -52.47 -20.78
C ILE A 96 29.60 -53.29 -22.06
N GLY A 97 28.86 -54.40 -21.96
CA GLY A 97 28.46 -55.25 -23.09
C GLY A 97 27.67 -54.50 -24.15
N GLN A 98 26.67 -53.70 -23.76
CA GLN A 98 25.86 -52.88 -24.69
C GLN A 98 26.68 -51.86 -25.49
N SER A 99 27.89 -51.50 -25.03
CA SER A 99 28.76 -50.60 -25.78
C SER A 99 29.42 -51.26 -27.00
N LEU A 100 29.48 -52.59 -27.01
CA LEU A 100 30.04 -53.39 -28.11
C LEU A 100 29.04 -53.51 -29.28
N SER A 101 29.56 -53.77 -30.47
CA SER A 101 28.77 -54.26 -31.61
C SER A 101 28.35 -55.72 -31.41
N GLU A 102 27.41 -56.22 -32.22
CA GLU A 102 26.92 -57.61 -32.16
C GLU A 102 28.04 -58.67 -32.24
N ASP A 103 29.12 -58.39 -32.99
CA ASP A 103 30.33 -59.22 -33.09
C ASP A 103 31.52 -58.59 -32.32
N GLY A 104 31.26 -57.93 -31.19
CA GLY A 104 32.28 -57.23 -30.42
C GLY A 104 32.99 -58.13 -29.40
N ASP A 105 34.30 -57.98 -29.29
CA ASP A 105 35.15 -58.82 -28.44
C ASP A 105 35.58 -58.11 -27.14
N ILE A 106 35.75 -58.87 -26.05
CA ILE A 106 36.48 -58.42 -24.85
C ILE A 106 37.74 -59.25 -24.68
N LEU A 107 38.89 -58.59 -24.61
CA LEU A 107 40.20 -59.20 -24.50
C LEU A 107 40.79 -58.86 -23.13
N LEU A 108 40.95 -59.88 -22.27
CA LEU A 108 41.48 -59.78 -20.91
C LEU A 108 42.98 -60.10 -20.90
N TYR A 109 43.80 -59.06 -20.75
CA TYR A 109 45.24 -59.18 -20.55
C TYR A 109 45.53 -59.13 -19.06
N GLY A 110 45.69 -60.31 -18.46
CA GLY A 110 46.08 -60.52 -17.08
C GLY A 110 46.66 -61.92 -16.93
N CYS A 111 47.66 -62.11 -16.07
CA CYS A 111 48.31 -63.41 -15.95
C CYS A 111 47.33 -64.50 -15.49
N GLU A 112 47.41 -65.67 -16.12
CA GLU A 112 46.80 -66.93 -15.68
C GLU A 112 45.28 -66.91 -15.50
N VAL A 113 44.57 -65.90 -16.02
CA VAL A 113 43.13 -65.69 -15.82
C VAL A 113 42.32 -66.92 -16.17
N ALA A 114 42.70 -67.63 -17.23
CA ALA A 114 42.07 -68.84 -17.72
C ALA A 114 42.97 -70.10 -17.61
N SER A 115 43.93 -70.12 -16.68
CA SER A 115 44.92 -71.21 -16.52
C SER A 115 44.35 -72.56 -16.10
N ASP A 116 43.18 -72.57 -15.47
CA ASP A 116 42.50 -73.78 -14.97
C ASP A 116 41.00 -73.79 -15.29
N GLN A 117 40.29 -74.83 -14.82
CA GLN A 117 38.84 -74.93 -15.04
C GLN A 117 38.05 -73.80 -14.37
N THR A 118 38.53 -73.26 -13.25
CA THR A 118 37.92 -72.12 -12.56
C THR A 118 37.97 -70.87 -13.45
N GLY A 119 39.12 -70.64 -14.08
CA GLY A 119 39.36 -69.61 -15.09
C GLY A 119 38.49 -69.74 -16.32
N VAL A 120 38.40 -70.94 -16.90
CA VAL A 120 37.53 -71.22 -18.05
C VAL A 120 36.04 -70.99 -17.71
N ASP A 121 35.60 -71.42 -16.52
CA ASP A 121 34.23 -71.18 -16.06
C ASP A 121 33.95 -69.68 -15.83
N PHE A 122 34.95 -68.94 -15.33
CA PHE A 122 34.88 -67.50 -15.10
C PHE A 122 34.65 -66.73 -16.41
N ILE A 123 35.52 -66.92 -17.42
CA ILE A 123 35.36 -66.22 -18.71
C ILE A 123 34.06 -66.64 -19.43
N GLY A 124 33.58 -67.86 -19.21
CA GLY A 124 32.30 -68.34 -19.74
C GLY A 124 31.07 -67.69 -19.10
N LYS A 125 31.12 -67.34 -17.82
CA LYS A 125 30.06 -66.55 -17.17
C LYS A 125 30.16 -65.07 -17.49
N LEU A 126 31.38 -64.54 -17.62
CA LEU A 126 31.60 -63.17 -18.05
C LEU A 126 31.01 -62.94 -19.45
N ALA A 127 31.26 -63.84 -20.40
CA ALA A 127 30.66 -63.81 -21.74
C ALA A 127 29.13 -63.75 -21.70
N GLN A 128 28.50 -64.49 -20.78
CA GLN A 128 27.04 -64.46 -20.59
C GLN A 128 26.55 -63.14 -19.99
N ALA A 129 27.31 -62.54 -19.09
CA ALA A 129 26.94 -61.29 -18.42
C ALA A 129 27.09 -60.07 -19.34
N THR A 130 28.07 -60.08 -20.25
CA THR A 130 28.32 -58.99 -21.19
C THR A 130 27.70 -59.23 -22.57
N GLU A 131 27.18 -60.43 -22.84
CA GLU A 131 26.72 -60.87 -24.17
C GLU A 131 27.79 -60.70 -25.27
N ALA A 132 29.08 -60.84 -24.90
CA ALA A 132 30.23 -60.62 -25.78
C ALA A 132 31.15 -61.84 -25.83
N ASP A 133 31.93 -61.95 -26.91
CA ASP A 133 32.96 -62.98 -27.05
C ASP A 133 34.20 -62.58 -26.22
N ILE A 134 34.76 -63.49 -25.43
CA ILE A 134 35.82 -63.21 -24.44
C ILE A 134 37.08 -64.00 -24.77
N ALA A 135 38.24 -63.33 -24.78
CA ALA A 135 39.56 -63.96 -24.81
C ALA A 135 40.36 -63.63 -23.54
N ALA A 136 41.11 -64.60 -23.01
CA ALA A 136 41.97 -64.42 -21.84
C ALA A 136 43.22 -65.31 -21.91
N SER A 137 44.27 -64.92 -21.20
CA SER A 137 45.52 -65.69 -21.13
C SER A 137 45.42 -66.85 -20.14
N ASP A 138 46.05 -67.98 -20.46
CA ASP A 138 46.19 -69.12 -19.55
C ASP A 138 47.58 -69.23 -18.89
N ASP A 139 48.49 -68.31 -19.21
CA ASP A 139 49.82 -68.21 -18.63
C ASP A 139 50.20 -66.75 -18.29
N LEU A 140 51.49 -66.44 -18.12
CA LEU A 140 51.90 -65.09 -17.75
C LEU A 140 51.71 -64.14 -18.95
N THR A 141 50.86 -63.12 -18.84
CA THR A 141 50.80 -62.06 -19.85
C THR A 141 51.87 -60.98 -19.62
N GLY A 142 52.71 -60.67 -20.62
CA GLY A 142 53.70 -59.59 -20.55
C GLY A 142 55.02 -59.84 -21.28
N ALA A 143 56.15 -59.51 -20.65
CA ALA A 143 57.47 -59.58 -21.27
C ALA A 143 58.02 -61.02 -21.40
N ASP A 144 58.46 -61.41 -22.61
CA ASP A 144 59.08 -62.73 -22.90
C ASP A 144 60.29 -63.02 -22.00
N GLY A 145 61.08 -61.98 -21.68
CA GLY A 145 62.22 -62.08 -20.76
C GLY A 145 61.86 -62.47 -19.32
N LYS A 146 60.58 -62.39 -18.93
CA LYS A 146 60.04 -62.82 -17.63
C LYS A 146 59.15 -64.07 -17.74
N GLY A 147 59.14 -64.71 -18.90
CA GLY A 147 58.38 -65.94 -19.17
C GLY A 147 56.91 -65.70 -19.50
N GLY A 148 56.54 -64.49 -19.90
CA GLY A 148 55.19 -64.18 -20.35
C GLY A 148 55.10 -63.79 -21.81
N ASP A 149 53.91 -63.85 -22.40
CA ASP A 149 53.65 -63.40 -23.76
C ASP A 149 52.36 -62.58 -23.86
N TRP A 150 51.93 -62.21 -25.07
CA TRP A 150 50.70 -61.42 -25.29
C TRP A 150 49.62 -62.22 -26.03
N MET A 151 49.76 -63.54 -26.06
CA MET A 151 48.77 -64.45 -26.61
C MET A 151 47.63 -64.62 -25.59
N LEU A 152 46.42 -64.81 -26.12
CA LEU A 152 45.24 -65.15 -25.34
C LEU A 152 44.76 -66.52 -25.82
N GLU A 153 45.14 -67.55 -25.09
CA GLU A 153 45.01 -68.96 -25.48
C GLU A 153 43.57 -69.47 -25.33
N GLN A 154 42.85 -68.90 -24.37
CA GLN A 154 41.49 -69.33 -24.02
C GLN A 154 40.50 -68.31 -24.55
N GLN A 155 39.45 -68.82 -25.19
CA GLN A 155 38.39 -68.01 -25.73
C GLN A 155 37.01 -68.66 -25.55
N VAL A 156 36.01 -67.82 -25.33
CA VAL A 156 34.59 -68.16 -25.34
C VAL A 156 33.95 -67.31 -26.42
N GLY A 157 33.50 -67.94 -27.51
CA GLY A 157 33.02 -67.24 -28.70
C GLY A 157 33.98 -67.31 -29.90
N GLU A 158 33.72 -66.52 -30.94
CA GLU A 158 34.63 -66.34 -32.08
C GLU A 158 35.33 -65.00 -31.96
N ILE A 159 36.65 -64.98 -31.69
CA ILE A 159 37.39 -63.71 -31.57
C ILE A 159 37.80 -63.20 -32.95
N GLN A 160 37.25 -62.06 -33.40
CA GLN A 160 37.62 -61.44 -34.69
C GLN A 160 38.65 -60.31 -34.54
N THR A 161 38.82 -59.81 -33.32
CA THR A 161 39.78 -58.76 -32.96
C THR A 161 41.20 -59.31 -32.90
N GLN A 162 42.16 -58.52 -33.36
CA GLN A 162 43.57 -58.87 -33.24
C GLN A 162 44.07 -58.60 -31.82
N THR A 163 44.77 -59.56 -31.22
CA THR A 163 45.40 -59.37 -29.91
C THR A 163 46.53 -58.33 -30.00
N LEU A 164 46.80 -57.65 -28.89
CA LEU A 164 47.95 -56.77 -28.75
C LEU A 164 49.26 -57.55 -28.96
N ALA A 165 50.25 -56.92 -29.60
CA ALA A 165 51.56 -57.51 -29.86
C ALA A 165 52.59 -57.17 -28.77
N GLU A 166 53.80 -57.76 -28.87
CA GLU A 166 54.90 -57.51 -27.93
C GLU A 166 55.37 -56.05 -27.99
N GLY A 167 55.08 -55.30 -26.91
CA GLY A 167 55.46 -53.89 -26.73
C GLY A 167 56.81 -53.68 -26.06
N GLN A 168 57.10 -52.45 -25.60
CA GLN A 168 58.30 -52.16 -24.78
C GLN A 168 58.11 -52.53 -23.29
N TYR A 169 56.96 -53.10 -22.92
CA TYR A 169 56.62 -53.46 -21.55
C TYR A 169 57.60 -54.48 -20.96
N GLN A 170 58.17 -54.20 -19.78
CA GLN A 170 59.23 -55.02 -19.15
C GLN A 170 58.74 -55.86 -17.95
N HIS A 171 57.43 -55.89 -17.69
CA HIS A 171 56.81 -56.57 -16.55
C HIS A 171 55.82 -57.65 -17.02
N VAL A 172 55.19 -58.34 -16.06
CA VAL A 172 54.09 -59.28 -16.30
C VAL A 172 52.89 -58.82 -15.49
N LEU A 173 51.68 -59.11 -15.95
CA LEU A 173 50.41 -58.63 -15.39
C LEU A 173 49.88 -59.54 -14.24
N ALA A 174 50.75 -59.99 -13.34
CA ALA A 174 50.39 -60.96 -12.29
C ALA A 174 49.87 -60.26 -11.02
N ALA A 175 48.78 -60.73 -10.43
CA ALA A 175 48.23 -60.17 -9.19
C ALA A 175 49.20 -60.32 -7.99
N PRO A 176 49.17 -59.40 -7.00
CA PRO A 176 49.83 -59.60 -5.71
C PRO A 176 49.32 -60.89 -5.04
N ALA A 177 50.21 -61.70 -4.45
CA ALA A 177 49.87 -63.02 -3.91
C ALA A 177 48.81 -62.97 -2.78
N ASP A 178 47.76 -63.80 -2.91
CA ASP A 178 46.68 -64.04 -1.93
C ASP A 178 47.25 -64.66 -0.62
N GLN A 179 46.88 -64.11 0.55
CA GLN A 179 47.51 -64.38 1.86
C GLN A 179 46.56 -65.16 2.80
N ASP A 180 46.87 -66.43 3.10
CA ASP A 180 46.01 -67.41 3.82
C ASP A 180 46.63 -67.94 5.13
N PHE A 181 47.33 -67.09 5.91
CA PHE A 181 48.13 -67.48 7.09
C PHE A 181 49.34 -68.42 6.81
N THR A 182 49.71 -68.70 5.56
CA THR A 182 50.78 -69.68 5.24
C THR A 182 52.21 -69.17 5.42
N ASP A 183 52.42 -67.88 5.72
CA ASP A 183 53.75 -67.26 5.78
C ASP A 183 54.29 -66.88 7.18
N ILE A 184 53.64 -67.31 8.28
CA ILE A 184 54.18 -67.05 9.63
C ILE A 184 55.43 -67.93 9.90
N PRO A 185 56.65 -67.37 10.09
CA PRO A 185 57.85 -68.16 10.37
C PRO A 185 57.84 -68.76 11.78
N PRO A 186 58.53 -69.90 12.05
CA PRO A 186 58.43 -70.64 13.32
C PRO A 186 59.20 -70.03 14.51
N HIS A 187 59.55 -68.75 14.51
CA HIS A 187 60.45 -68.18 15.53
C HIS A 187 59.76 -67.20 16.48
N MET A 188 59.49 -67.71 17.69
CA MET A 188 59.11 -66.94 18.88
C MET A 188 60.00 -65.69 19.08
N PHE A 189 59.37 -64.51 19.16
CA PHE A 189 59.99 -63.31 19.73
C PHE A 189 59.26 -62.89 21.01
N TYR A 190 59.96 -62.98 22.15
CA TYR A 190 59.67 -62.14 23.31
C TYR A 190 60.15 -60.72 22.99
N LEU A 191 59.27 -59.72 22.97
CA LEU A 191 59.67 -58.32 22.82
C LEU A 191 59.17 -57.47 24.00
N LEU A 192 60.12 -57.10 24.87
CA LEU A 192 60.17 -55.75 25.42
C LEU A 192 60.38 -54.76 24.25
N PRO A 193 59.87 -53.53 24.32
CA PRO A 193 59.64 -52.69 23.15
C PRO A 193 60.94 -52.34 22.42
N HIS A 194 61.02 -52.57 21.10
CA HIS A 194 61.56 -51.68 20.04
C HIS A 194 61.79 -52.46 18.72
N ALA A 195 61.24 -51.90 17.63
CA ALA A 195 61.56 -51.99 16.18
C ALA A 195 61.63 -53.37 15.48
N PHE A 196 60.65 -53.61 14.60
CA PHE A 196 60.50 -54.78 13.75
C PHE A 196 61.28 -54.69 12.42
N GLY A 197 61.69 -55.86 11.94
CA GLY A 197 62.05 -56.11 10.55
C GLY A 197 61.74 -57.57 10.21
N GLY A 198 60.72 -57.79 9.38
CA GLY A 198 60.42 -59.00 8.62
C GLY A 198 60.01 -60.26 9.41
N ALA A 199 58.71 -60.37 9.71
CA ALA A 199 57.96 -61.63 9.91
C ALA A 199 56.49 -61.26 10.21
N GLU A 200 55.55 -61.75 9.40
CA GLU A 200 54.14 -61.32 9.42
C GLU A 200 53.27 -62.20 10.34
N GLY A 201 52.35 -61.56 11.08
CA GLY A 201 51.51 -62.13 12.13
C GLY A 201 51.56 -61.33 13.46
N LEU A 202 50.42 -60.78 13.91
CA LEU A 202 50.28 -60.04 15.18
C LEU A 202 49.98 -60.99 16.36
N ILE A 203 50.89 -61.04 17.35
CA ILE A 203 50.75 -61.87 18.57
C ILE A 203 50.39 -60.99 19.77
N PHE A 204 49.27 -61.27 20.44
CA PHE A 204 48.86 -60.58 21.66
C PHE A 204 49.12 -61.44 22.91
N SER A 205 49.82 -60.90 23.91
CA SER A 205 49.94 -61.51 25.25
C SER A 205 49.63 -60.47 26.33
N ALA A 206 48.57 -60.66 27.11
CA ALA A 206 48.24 -59.77 28.22
C ALA A 206 48.70 -60.38 29.56
N SER A 207 49.39 -59.57 30.37
CA SER A 207 49.62 -59.86 31.80
C SER A 207 48.90 -58.81 32.66
N PRO A 208 48.58 -59.07 33.94
CA PRO A 208 47.63 -58.28 34.75
C PRO A 208 48.02 -56.82 35.03
N GLU A 209 49.16 -56.32 34.55
CA GLU A 209 49.73 -55.03 34.98
C GLU A 209 50.18 -54.10 33.84
N SER A 210 49.81 -54.28 32.58
CA SER A 210 50.26 -53.36 31.51
C SER A 210 49.30 -53.23 30.33
N TYR A 211 48.94 -51.98 30.01
CA TYR A 211 48.32 -51.55 28.75
C TYR A 211 49.39 -51.55 27.64
N ALA A 212 49.03 -52.04 26.45
CA ALA A 212 49.84 -51.91 25.24
C ALA A 212 49.02 -51.16 24.18
N GLU A 213 49.50 -49.96 23.79
CA GLU A 213 49.04 -49.24 22.60
C GLU A 213 50.03 -49.53 21.47
N PHE A 214 49.55 -49.91 20.29
CA PHE A 214 50.36 -50.03 19.07
C PHE A 214 49.74 -49.21 17.94
N TYR A 215 50.60 -48.54 17.17
CA TYR A 215 50.25 -47.83 15.94
C TYR A 215 50.73 -48.68 14.76
N ILE A 216 49.85 -48.96 13.81
CA ILE A 216 50.21 -49.58 12.53
C ILE A 216 50.61 -48.46 11.56
N THR A 217 51.80 -48.53 10.98
CA THR A 217 52.27 -47.59 9.95
C THR A 217 52.52 -48.33 8.64
N ASP A 218 51.61 -48.12 7.68
CA ASP A 218 51.78 -47.95 6.22
C ASP A 218 52.60 -48.93 5.35
N GLU A 219 52.74 -50.21 5.69
CA GLU A 219 53.22 -51.24 4.72
C GLU A 219 52.53 -52.62 4.88
N MET A 220 51.21 -52.66 5.12
CA MET A 220 50.39 -53.88 4.96
C MET A 220 49.52 -53.71 3.71
N THR A 221 49.71 -54.56 2.71
CA THR A 221 49.09 -54.44 1.37
C THR A 221 47.64 -54.92 1.28
N SER A 222 46.97 -55.18 2.40
CA SER A 222 45.51 -55.35 2.45
C SER A 222 44.93 -54.86 3.79
N PHE A 223 44.82 -53.54 3.93
CA PHE A 223 43.80 -52.90 4.75
C PHE A 223 43.27 -51.72 3.94
N THR A 224 42.17 -51.93 3.20
CA THR A 224 41.60 -50.90 2.33
C THR A 224 41.05 -49.76 3.19
N ALA A 225 41.47 -48.54 2.87
CA ALA A 225 41.32 -47.34 3.68
C ALA A 225 39.86 -46.92 3.90
N GLY A 226 39.50 -46.59 5.15
CA GLY A 226 38.24 -45.90 5.48
C GLY A 226 38.01 -45.73 6.99
N ASN A 227 38.31 -46.76 7.79
CA ASN A 227 38.09 -46.75 9.25
C ASN A 227 39.37 -47.23 9.95
N ALA A 228 40.04 -46.39 10.75
CA ALA A 228 41.19 -46.84 11.54
C ALA A 228 40.74 -47.79 12.67
N ALA A 229 41.16 -49.06 12.66
CA ALA A 229 40.91 -49.95 13.78
C ALA A 229 41.74 -49.51 15.00
N ARG A 230 41.08 -49.11 16.10
CA ARG A 230 41.73 -48.90 17.41
C ARG A 230 41.60 -50.16 18.26
N PHE A 231 42.73 -50.62 18.80
CA PHE A 231 42.80 -51.80 19.67
C PHE A 231 42.80 -51.38 21.15
N TRP A 232 41.85 -51.87 21.94
CA TRP A 232 41.73 -51.59 23.38
C TRP A 232 41.90 -52.86 24.22
N VAL A 233 42.72 -52.77 25.26
CA VAL A 233 42.85 -53.80 26.32
C VAL A 233 42.53 -53.12 27.65
N ASP A 234 41.31 -53.31 28.17
CA ASP A 234 40.94 -52.85 29.52
C ASP A 234 41.06 -54.00 30.52
N ALA A 235 42.21 -54.08 31.20
CA ALA A 235 42.36 -54.89 32.40
C ALA A 235 41.89 -54.03 33.59
N GLY A 236 40.59 -54.07 33.88
CA GLY A 236 40.01 -53.28 34.97
C GLY A 236 40.75 -53.51 36.31
N PRO A 237 40.80 -52.52 37.23
CA PRO A 237 41.76 -52.51 38.35
C PRO A 237 41.50 -53.54 39.46
N THR A 238 40.45 -54.37 39.37
CA THR A 238 39.97 -55.20 40.47
C THR A 238 39.52 -56.60 40.02
N GLY A 239 40.41 -57.36 39.38
CA GLY A 239 40.55 -58.82 39.58
C GLY A 239 39.37 -59.80 39.34
N ILE A 240 38.22 -59.40 38.79
CA ILE A 240 37.13 -60.33 38.40
C ILE A 240 36.18 -59.73 37.34
N GLY A 241 36.74 -59.11 36.30
CA GLY A 241 35.98 -58.59 35.14
C GLY A 241 36.47 -59.23 33.85
N SER A 242 35.55 -59.54 32.93
CA SER A 242 35.83 -60.16 31.62
C SER A 242 36.92 -59.40 30.88
N SER A 243 37.98 -60.08 30.43
CA SER A 243 38.95 -59.49 29.51
C SER A 243 38.43 -59.69 28.09
N TYR A 244 38.44 -58.63 27.30
CA TYR A 244 38.03 -58.68 25.90
C TYR A 244 39.07 -58.06 24.98
N ILE A 245 39.09 -58.54 23.75
CA ILE A 245 39.79 -57.94 22.62
C ILE A 245 38.72 -57.26 21.76
N GLU A 246 38.85 -55.96 21.54
CA GLU A 246 37.90 -55.17 20.75
C GLU A 246 38.58 -54.56 19.54
N PHE A 247 37.85 -54.52 18.43
CA PHE A 247 38.09 -53.60 17.34
C PHE A 247 36.80 -52.85 17.01
N SER A 248 36.93 -51.57 16.70
CA SER A 248 35.80 -50.73 16.29
C SER A 248 36.17 -49.87 15.08
N SER A 249 35.16 -49.41 14.35
CA SER A 249 35.33 -48.27 13.47
C SER A 249 35.70 -47.02 14.28
N VAL A 250 36.41 -46.10 13.66
CA VAL A 250 36.69 -44.77 14.22
C VAL A 250 36.13 -43.72 13.29
N ASP A 251 35.78 -42.59 13.87
CA ASP A 251 35.54 -41.38 13.11
C ASP A 251 36.84 -40.99 12.36
N PRO A 252 36.80 -40.78 11.03
CA PRO A 252 37.95 -40.32 10.26
C PRO A 252 38.56 -39.00 10.77
N ASP A 253 37.83 -38.19 11.55
CA ASP A 253 38.33 -36.89 12.05
C ASP A 253 38.89 -36.92 13.50
N GLY A 254 38.71 -38.03 14.22
CA GLY A 254 39.25 -38.24 15.57
C GLY A 254 38.60 -37.41 16.69
N SER A 255 37.46 -36.76 16.44
CA SER A 255 36.63 -36.14 17.47
C SER A 255 35.75 -37.20 18.17
N GLY A 256 35.52 -37.07 19.48
CA GLY A 256 34.72 -38.05 20.24
C GLY A 256 33.22 -37.97 19.95
N PRO A 257 32.40 -38.50 20.87
CA PRO A 257 31.37 -39.51 20.63
C PRO A 257 30.18 -39.02 19.77
N GLU A 258 30.39 -38.70 18.50
CA GLU A 258 29.35 -38.70 17.48
C GLU A 258 29.37 -40.06 16.75
N THR A 259 28.22 -40.41 16.17
CA THR A 259 27.85 -41.73 15.63
C THR A 259 28.98 -42.39 14.84
N LYS A 260 29.48 -43.53 15.33
CA LYS A 260 30.51 -44.29 14.62
C LYS A 260 29.92 -44.85 13.32
N PRO A 261 30.64 -44.83 12.19
CA PRO A 261 30.15 -45.44 10.97
C PRO A 261 29.92 -46.93 11.20
N LEU A 262 28.69 -47.36 10.96
CA LEU A 262 28.28 -48.76 11.03
C LEU A 262 28.88 -49.52 9.83
N PHE A 263 29.22 -50.78 10.01
CA PHE A 263 29.74 -51.65 8.97
C PHE A 263 29.12 -53.04 9.08
N ALA A 264 29.32 -53.84 8.04
CA ALA A 264 29.06 -55.27 8.07
C ALA A 264 30.38 -56.04 8.13
N LEU A 265 30.52 -56.93 9.10
CA LEU A 265 31.68 -57.82 9.21
C LEU A 265 31.37 -59.11 8.47
N ASN A 266 32.11 -59.41 7.39
CA ASN A 266 31.85 -60.57 6.54
C ASN A 266 32.72 -61.76 6.93
N GLN A 267 34.02 -61.50 7.09
CA GLN A 267 34.99 -62.54 7.35
C GLN A 267 36.11 -62.04 8.27
N LEU A 268 36.59 -62.92 9.14
CA LEU A 268 37.74 -62.66 9.99
C LEU A 268 38.64 -63.90 10.00
N ALA A 269 39.89 -63.71 9.62
CA ALA A 269 40.91 -64.73 9.74
C ALA A 269 41.47 -64.69 11.17
N ALA A 270 41.20 -65.74 11.96
CA ALA A 270 41.52 -65.80 13.39
C ALA A 270 42.09 -67.16 13.79
N GLY A 271 43.04 -67.14 14.74
CA GLY A 271 43.68 -68.35 15.24
C GLY A 271 44.03 -68.29 16.72
N TYR A 272 44.38 -69.45 17.26
CA TYR A 272 44.82 -69.62 18.64
C TYR A 272 46.08 -70.47 18.72
N SER A 273 46.77 -70.35 19.85
CA SER A 273 47.97 -71.11 20.19
C SER A 273 47.62 -72.40 20.93
N GLN A 274 48.26 -73.52 20.60
CA GLN A 274 48.07 -74.80 21.32
C GLN A 274 48.55 -74.75 22.79
N PHE A 275 49.23 -73.66 23.19
CA PHE A 275 49.63 -73.41 24.57
C PHE A 275 48.54 -72.70 25.39
N THR A 276 47.45 -72.23 24.77
CA THR A 276 46.33 -71.64 25.51
C THR A 276 45.48 -72.73 26.16
N PHE A 277 45.00 -72.46 27.38
CA PHE A 277 44.11 -73.38 28.11
C PHE A 277 42.64 -73.23 27.68
N LEU A 278 42.34 -72.26 26.81
CA LEU A 278 41.01 -71.92 26.31
C LEU A 278 41.09 -71.61 24.80
N SER A 279 40.15 -72.17 24.05
CA SER A 279 39.92 -71.91 22.63
C SER A 279 38.54 -71.30 22.36
N THR A 280 37.74 -71.10 23.40
CA THR A 280 36.36 -70.58 23.32
C THR A 280 36.31 -69.09 23.68
N TYR A 281 35.66 -68.31 22.83
CA TYR A 281 35.48 -66.86 22.97
C TYR A 281 34.00 -66.49 22.79
N GLU A 282 33.47 -65.58 23.63
CA GLU A 282 32.20 -64.89 23.33
C GLU A 282 32.52 -63.77 22.34
N VAL A 283 32.15 -63.97 21.08
CA VAL A 283 32.24 -62.94 20.05
C VAL A 283 30.96 -62.13 20.10
N SER A 284 31.03 -60.80 20.18
CA SER A 284 29.85 -59.92 20.22
C SER A 284 30.00 -58.71 19.31
N GLY A 285 28.92 -58.36 18.60
CA GLY A 285 28.80 -57.16 17.78
C GLY A 285 27.97 -56.09 18.49
N TRP A 286 28.37 -54.84 18.36
CA TRP A 286 27.75 -53.69 19.01
C TRP A 286 27.51 -52.57 18.00
N ALA A 287 26.40 -51.86 18.17
CA ALA A 287 26.01 -50.67 17.42
C ALA A 287 25.75 -49.54 18.42
N GLU A 288 26.42 -48.41 18.24
CA GLU A 288 26.31 -47.18 19.04
C GLU A 288 26.40 -47.43 20.55
N GLY A 289 27.26 -48.35 20.96
CA GLY A 289 27.45 -48.73 22.36
C GLY A 289 26.42 -49.71 22.94
N SER A 290 25.48 -50.21 22.12
CA SER A 290 24.53 -51.29 22.47
C SER A 290 24.95 -52.61 21.83
N LYS A 291 24.96 -53.71 22.60
CA LYS A 291 25.25 -55.06 22.07
C LYS A 291 24.07 -55.55 21.24
N VAL A 292 24.26 -55.79 19.94
CA VAL A 292 23.20 -56.24 19.02
C VAL A 292 23.25 -57.73 18.73
N VAL A 293 24.44 -58.36 18.77
CA VAL A 293 24.61 -59.79 18.50
C VAL A 293 25.73 -60.39 19.36
N SER A 294 25.63 -61.68 19.71
CA SER A 294 26.63 -62.39 20.51
C SER A 294 26.61 -63.91 20.28
N VAL A 295 27.77 -64.52 20.09
CA VAL A 295 27.95 -65.96 19.82
C VAL A 295 29.22 -66.50 20.49
N ASP A 296 29.11 -67.64 21.18
CA ASP A 296 30.28 -68.38 21.69
C ASP A 296 30.91 -69.23 20.58
N VAL A 297 32.19 -69.00 20.28
CA VAL A 297 32.95 -69.67 19.21
C VAL A 297 34.14 -70.44 19.79
N ASP A 298 34.27 -71.72 19.45
CA ASP A 298 35.45 -72.55 19.76
C ASP A 298 36.39 -72.66 18.56
N LEU A 299 37.50 -71.91 18.60
CA LEU A 299 38.50 -71.88 17.53
C LEU A 299 39.33 -73.17 17.43
N ALA A 300 39.18 -74.13 18.35
CA ALA A 300 39.85 -75.44 18.25
C ALA A 300 39.20 -76.36 17.22
N HIS A 301 37.91 -76.18 16.95
CA HIS A 301 37.09 -77.07 16.15
C HIS A 301 36.35 -76.30 15.06
N ALA A 302 36.49 -76.72 13.80
CA ALA A 302 35.66 -76.21 12.72
C ALA A 302 34.17 -76.51 13.02
N GLY A 303 33.28 -75.55 12.76
CA GLY A 303 31.86 -75.69 13.04
C GLY A 303 31.08 -74.41 12.83
N ASN A 304 29.75 -74.52 12.88
CA ASN A 304 28.83 -73.39 12.85
C ASN A 304 28.34 -73.14 14.28
N TYR A 305 28.54 -71.92 14.77
CA TYR A 305 28.25 -71.48 16.13
C TYR A 305 27.10 -70.46 16.09
N GLY A 306 26.19 -70.46 17.07
CA GLY A 306 25.03 -69.54 17.13
C GLY A 306 23.67 -70.22 17.09
N THR A 307 22.60 -69.44 17.21
CA THR A 307 21.21 -69.95 17.33
C THR A 307 20.50 -70.16 15.99
N ASP A 308 20.91 -69.45 14.95
CA ASP A 308 20.42 -69.57 13.57
C ASP A 308 21.49 -69.11 12.57
N ALA A 309 21.20 -69.25 11.27
CA ALA A 309 22.14 -68.92 10.20
C ALA A 309 22.40 -67.41 10.05
N SER A 310 21.48 -66.54 10.48
CA SER A 310 21.67 -65.08 10.35
C SER A 310 22.50 -64.52 11.51
N SER A 311 22.35 -65.05 12.73
CA SER A 311 23.13 -64.62 13.90
C SER A 311 24.43 -65.40 14.11
N GLY A 312 24.57 -66.55 13.44
CA GLY A 312 25.69 -67.46 13.65
C GLY A 312 27.02 -67.03 13.05
N ILE A 313 28.08 -67.71 13.49
CA ILE A 313 29.44 -67.62 12.97
C ILE A 313 29.88 -69.00 12.51
N THR A 314 30.30 -69.12 11.25
CA THR A 314 30.90 -70.33 10.70
C THR A 314 32.42 -70.25 10.81
N TYR A 315 33.03 -71.14 11.59
CA TYR A 315 34.48 -71.24 11.67
C TYR A 315 34.98 -72.42 10.83
N THR A 316 35.80 -72.11 9.82
CA THR A 316 36.50 -73.10 9.01
C THR A 316 37.97 -73.13 9.41
N LYS A 317 38.41 -74.24 9.98
CA LYS A 317 39.80 -74.43 10.38
C LYS A 317 40.70 -74.64 9.15
N SER A 318 41.85 -73.97 9.08
CA SER A 318 42.82 -74.15 8.00
C SER A 318 43.39 -75.57 7.98
N ALA A 319 43.72 -76.07 6.78
CA ALA A 319 44.31 -77.40 6.59
C ALA A 319 45.80 -77.45 6.96
N GLN A 320 46.49 -76.30 7.03
CA GLN A 320 47.90 -76.20 7.43
C GLN A 320 48.00 -75.92 8.94
N ASP A 321 48.58 -76.87 9.68
CA ASP A 321 48.85 -76.74 11.11
C ASP A 321 50.32 -76.34 11.30
N HIS A 322 50.60 -75.08 11.67
CA HIS A 322 51.96 -74.51 11.77
C HIS A 322 52.66 -74.92 13.07
N GLY A 323 52.45 -76.16 13.51
CA GLY A 323 53.04 -76.74 14.71
C GLY A 323 52.41 -76.24 16.02
N VAL A 324 52.58 -74.96 16.37
CA VAL A 324 52.11 -74.35 17.64
C VAL A 324 50.82 -73.55 17.51
N TYR A 325 50.53 -73.06 16.31
CA TYR A 325 49.39 -72.19 16.06
C TYR A 325 48.42 -72.86 15.11
N SER A 326 47.14 -72.76 15.45
CA SER A 326 46.05 -73.32 14.66
C SER A 326 45.08 -72.19 14.34
N GLY A 327 44.96 -71.87 13.05
CA GLY A 327 44.13 -70.78 12.53
C GLY A 327 43.02 -71.25 11.63
N GLY A 328 42.15 -70.32 11.28
CA GLY A 328 41.06 -70.55 10.36
C GLY A 328 40.31 -69.26 10.06
N THR A 329 39.20 -69.42 9.38
CA THR A 329 38.39 -68.33 8.87
C THR A 329 37.03 -68.36 9.54
N LEU A 330 36.68 -67.26 10.20
CA LEU A 330 35.34 -66.98 10.73
C LEU A 330 34.55 -66.26 9.64
N ILE A 331 33.35 -66.76 9.33
CA ILE A 331 32.39 -66.15 8.41
C ILE A 331 31.15 -65.80 9.24
N PHE A 332 30.70 -64.56 9.16
CA PHE A 332 29.62 -64.03 9.99
C PHE A 332 28.31 -63.98 9.19
N GLY A 333 27.18 -64.18 9.87
CA GLY A 333 25.84 -64.06 9.26
C GLY A 333 25.28 -62.64 9.27
N ASP A 334 24.11 -62.44 8.64
CA ASP A 334 23.49 -61.13 8.41
C ASP A 334 23.24 -60.26 9.67
N ALA A 335 23.13 -60.84 10.88
CA ALA A 335 22.96 -60.06 12.11
C ALA A 335 24.24 -59.34 12.56
N TRP A 336 25.35 -59.56 11.86
CA TRP A 336 26.62 -58.86 12.02
C TRP A 336 26.76 -57.70 11.02
N THR A 337 25.65 -57.32 10.39
CA THR A 337 25.48 -56.04 9.69
C THR A 337 25.12 -54.93 10.70
N ASN A 338 25.42 -53.68 10.34
CA ASN A 338 25.11 -52.49 11.15
C ASN A 338 25.75 -52.48 12.54
N ILE A 339 27.00 -52.94 12.65
CA ILE A 339 27.79 -52.87 13.88
C ILE A 339 28.92 -51.86 13.72
N ASP A 340 29.30 -51.17 14.80
CA ASP A 340 30.48 -50.31 14.84
C ASP A 340 31.65 -50.95 15.61
N THR A 341 31.39 -52.01 16.38
CA THR A 341 32.36 -52.59 17.30
C THR A 341 32.16 -54.10 17.42
N VAL A 342 33.27 -54.85 17.42
CA VAL A 342 33.29 -56.30 17.63
C VAL A 342 34.22 -56.63 18.79
N ARG A 343 33.75 -57.46 19.72
CA ARG A 343 34.48 -57.89 20.92
C ARG A 343 34.62 -59.40 21.00
N PHE A 344 35.83 -59.89 21.28
CA PHE A 344 36.14 -61.26 21.69
C PHE A 344 36.36 -61.29 23.20
N THR A 345 35.40 -61.82 23.94
CA THR A 345 35.40 -61.81 25.41
C THR A 345 35.71 -63.19 25.97
N VAL A 346 36.52 -63.24 27.04
CA VAL A 346 36.83 -64.47 27.79
C VAL A 346 36.32 -64.33 29.23
N SER A 347 35.54 -65.31 29.70
CA SER A 347 34.77 -65.21 30.95
C SER A 347 35.25 -66.09 32.11
N ASP A 348 36.22 -66.99 31.92
CA ASP A 348 36.75 -67.88 32.98
C ASP A 348 38.29 -67.82 33.08
N MET A 349 38.83 -67.05 34.02
CA MET A 349 40.28 -66.91 34.21
C MET A 349 40.74 -67.55 35.52
N MET A 350 41.20 -68.81 35.46
CA MET A 350 42.02 -69.38 36.53
C MET A 350 43.54 -69.29 36.25
N TYR A 351 43.97 -68.95 35.03
CA TYR A 351 45.40 -68.72 34.64
C TYR A 351 45.51 -67.68 33.48
N PRO A 352 46.53 -66.78 33.44
CA PRO A 352 46.43 -65.50 32.72
C PRO A 352 47.28 -65.44 31.43
N GLN A 353 46.98 -66.26 30.42
CA GLN A 353 47.53 -66.07 29.07
C GLN A 353 46.43 -66.35 28.04
N VAL A 354 45.96 -65.27 27.39
CA VAL A 354 45.09 -65.33 26.21
C VAL A 354 45.96 -64.92 25.03
N GLU A 355 46.09 -65.83 24.05
CA GLU A 355 46.74 -65.58 22.76
C GLU A 355 45.69 -65.79 21.66
N LEU A 356 45.10 -64.69 21.19
CA LEU A 356 44.30 -64.64 19.97
C LEU A 356 45.18 -64.04 18.88
N LEU A 357 45.21 -64.65 17.70
CA LEU A 357 45.91 -64.12 16.53
C LEU A 357 44.87 -63.69 15.51
N LEU A 358 45.06 -62.50 14.94
CA LEU A 358 44.25 -61.96 13.85
C LEU A 358 45.20 -61.65 12.68
N ASP A 359 44.74 -61.91 11.46
CA ASP A 359 45.50 -61.64 10.23
C ASP A 359 44.70 -60.71 9.34
N THR A 360 43.68 -61.25 8.68
CA THR A 360 42.81 -60.49 7.76
C THR A 360 41.44 -60.22 8.36
N ILE A 361 40.95 -59.01 8.21
CA ILE A 361 39.57 -58.62 8.55
C ILE A 361 38.90 -58.07 7.29
N ASP A 362 37.77 -58.66 6.91
CA ASP A 362 36.98 -58.26 5.74
C ASP A 362 35.66 -57.64 6.18
N PHE A 363 35.47 -56.38 5.80
CA PHE A 363 34.25 -55.61 6.01
C PHE A 363 33.66 -55.23 4.64
N SER A 364 32.35 -55.26 4.50
CA SER A 364 31.69 -54.54 3.40
C SER A 364 31.32 -53.12 3.82
N GLU A 365 31.14 -52.25 2.85
CA GLU A 365 30.66 -50.89 3.06
C GLU A 365 29.33 -50.86 3.86
N PRO A 366 29.07 -49.79 4.64
CA PRO A 366 27.81 -49.60 5.35
C PRO A 366 26.58 -49.84 4.47
N VAL A 367 25.49 -50.35 5.04
CA VAL A 367 24.18 -50.21 4.36
C VAL A 367 23.88 -48.71 4.28
N SER A 368 23.57 -48.21 3.09
CA SER A 368 23.26 -46.79 2.90
C SER A 368 21.97 -46.44 3.65
N ASN A 369 21.99 -45.41 4.49
CA ASN A 369 20.75 -44.83 5.00
C ASN A 369 19.98 -44.20 3.84
N SER A 370 18.71 -44.55 3.64
CA SER A 370 17.93 -43.99 2.54
C SER A 370 17.49 -42.58 2.89
N ALA A 371 17.23 -41.74 1.89
CA ALA A 371 16.58 -40.45 2.14
C ALA A 371 15.07 -40.66 2.38
N PRO A 372 14.43 -39.79 3.18
CA PRO A 372 12.99 -39.83 3.35
C PRO A 372 12.26 -39.55 2.02
N THR A 373 10.97 -39.86 1.98
CA THR A 373 10.09 -39.63 0.83
C THR A 373 8.79 -38.94 1.25
N ILE A 374 8.19 -38.20 0.32
CA ILE A 374 6.90 -37.54 0.49
C ILE A 374 6.03 -37.73 -0.77
N THR A 375 4.77 -38.12 -0.61
CA THR A 375 3.82 -38.34 -1.72
C THR A 375 2.45 -37.69 -1.43
N ASP A 376 1.59 -37.62 -2.46
CA ASP A 376 0.19 -37.15 -2.37
C ASP A 376 0.00 -35.72 -1.85
N ILE A 377 1.02 -34.88 -2.04
CA ILE A 377 1.05 -33.49 -1.57
C ILE A 377 0.02 -32.67 -2.35
N PRO A 378 -0.79 -31.84 -1.68
CA PRO A 378 -1.70 -30.93 -2.36
C PRO A 378 -0.90 -29.99 -3.27
N SER A 379 -1.35 -29.81 -4.51
CA SER A 379 -0.73 -28.84 -5.42
C SER A 379 -0.98 -27.40 -4.99
N ASP A 380 -2.07 -27.18 -4.25
CA ASP A 380 -2.57 -25.87 -3.89
C ASP A 380 -3.40 -25.93 -2.59
N LEU A 381 -3.34 -24.86 -1.81
CA LEU A 381 -4.13 -24.65 -0.60
C LEU A 381 -4.73 -23.25 -0.61
N THR A 382 -6.02 -23.15 -0.31
CA THR A 382 -6.70 -21.85 -0.24
C THR A 382 -6.82 -21.37 1.20
N VAL A 383 -6.46 -20.11 1.42
CA VAL A 383 -6.64 -19.40 2.69
C VAL A 383 -7.37 -18.08 2.45
N THR A 384 -7.81 -17.42 3.52
CA THR A 384 -8.42 -16.09 3.44
C THR A 384 -7.44 -15.04 3.93
N GLU A 385 -7.35 -13.94 3.20
CA GLU A 385 -6.55 -12.79 3.53
C GLU A 385 -6.83 -12.26 4.94
N ASP A 386 -5.76 -11.77 5.58
CA ASP A 386 -5.77 -11.13 6.90
C ASP A 386 -6.48 -11.90 8.02
N THR A 387 -6.68 -13.19 7.80
CA THR A 387 -7.42 -14.09 8.68
C THR A 387 -6.59 -15.34 8.94
N VAL A 388 -6.61 -15.82 10.19
CA VAL A 388 -6.02 -17.12 10.54
C VAL A 388 -6.82 -18.22 9.83
N SER A 389 -6.13 -18.96 8.96
CA SER A 389 -6.68 -20.06 8.18
C SER A 389 -5.96 -21.37 8.52
N ASP A 390 -6.69 -22.47 8.54
CA ASP A 390 -6.13 -23.81 8.73
C ASP A 390 -5.44 -24.28 7.44
N LEU A 391 -4.22 -24.80 7.52
CA LEU A 391 -3.53 -25.41 6.38
C LEU A 391 -3.78 -26.92 6.37
N ASP A 392 -4.58 -27.38 5.42
CA ASP A 392 -4.91 -28.79 5.28
C ASP A 392 -3.80 -29.56 4.52
N LEU A 393 -2.88 -30.14 5.28
CA LEU A 393 -1.80 -30.99 4.77
C LEU A 393 -2.09 -32.48 4.95
N SER A 394 -3.33 -32.89 5.24
CA SER A 394 -3.67 -34.30 5.53
C SER A 394 -3.43 -35.25 4.36
N ALA A 395 -3.34 -34.72 3.12
CA ALA A 395 -3.06 -35.52 1.94
C ALA A 395 -1.57 -35.89 1.81
N ALA A 396 -0.66 -35.12 2.41
CA ALA A 396 0.77 -35.38 2.33
C ALA A 396 1.14 -36.63 3.15
N ILE A 397 1.81 -37.58 2.52
CA ILE A 397 2.25 -38.84 3.14
C ILE A 397 3.76 -38.83 3.23
N PHE A 398 4.28 -38.79 4.45
CA PHE A 398 5.71 -38.93 4.76
C PHE A 398 6.05 -40.40 5.02
N ALA A 399 7.19 -40.85 4.50
CA ALA A 399 7.70 -42.21 4.71
C ALA A 399 9.23 -42.24 4.67
N ASP A 400 9.81 -43.22 5.35
CA ASP A 400 11.23 -43.51 5.38
C ASP A 400 11.43 -45.03 5.33
N ALA A 401 12.47 -45.52 4.63
CA ALA A 401 12.63 -46.94 4.40
C ALA A 401 13.14 -47.68 5.65
N GLU A 402 13.87 -46.97 6.51
CA GLU A 402 14.46 -47.45 7.74
C GLU A 402 13.58 -47.15 8.98
N ASP A 403 12.50 -46.39 8.80
CA ASP A 403 11.57 -45.91 9.85
C ASP A 403 12.28 -44.96 10.84
N ASP A 404 13.26 -44.20 10.36
CA ASP A 404 13.97 -43.19 11.13
C ASP A 404 13.04 -42.04 11.57
N GLU A 405 13.41 -41.36 12.66
CA GLU A 405 12.73 -40.11 13.04
C GLU A 405 12.98 -39.04 11.99
N LEU A 406 11.91 -38.36 11.60
CA LEU A 406 11.94 -37.29 10.61
C LEU A 406 11.85 -35.93 11.27
N THR A 407 12.55 -34.96 10.71
CA THR A 407 12.35 -33.53 10.95
C THR A 407 11.77 -32.90 9.69
N VAL A 408 10.47 -32.63 9.71
CA VAL A 408 9.76 -31.90 8.64
C VAL A 408 9.79 -30.41 8.94
N THR A 409 10.30 -29.61 8.02
CA THR A 409 10.31 -28.15 8.11
C THR A 409 9.33 -27.57 7.09
N LEU A 410 8.35 -26.82 7.60
CA LEU A 410 7.39 -26.05 6.82
C LEU A 410 7.86 -24.60 6.81
N SER A 411 8.14 -24.03 5.64
CA SER A 411 8.59 -22.65 5.49
C SER A 411 7.75 -21.90 4.47
N VAL A 412 7.27 -20.70 4.81
CA VAL A 412 6.57 -19.81 3.87
C VAL A 412 7.47 -18.65 3.46
N ASP A 413 7.32 -18.16 2.23
CA ASP A 413 8.08 -17.01 1.72
C ASP A 413 7.52 -15.65 2.20
N SER A 414 6.23 -15.61 2.53
CA SER A 414 5.50 -14.47 3.08
C SER A 414 4.40 -14.91 4.04
N GLY A 415 3.77 -13.96 4.74
CA GLY A 415 2.78 -14.25 5.78
C GLY A 415 3.39 -14.78 7.08
N THR A 416 2.54 -15.32 7.96
CA THR A 416 2.95 -15.80 9.28
C THR A 416 2.21 -17.06 9.69
N PHE A 417 2.91 -18.01 10.30
CA PHE A 417 2.34 -19.13 11.02
C PHE A 417 1.87 -18.72 12.42
N SER A 418 0.78 -19.32 12.88
CA SER A 418 0.44 -19.36 14.30
C SER A 418 1.30 -20.37 15.05
N GLU A 419 1.21 -20.38 16.39
CA GLU A 419 1.83 -21.45 17.16
C GLU A 419 1.18 -22.79 16.79
N PRO A 420 1.95 -23.82 16.38
CA PRO A 420 1.38 -25.12 16.05
C PRO A 420 0.71 -25.76 17.26
N ALA A 421 -0.29 -26.61 17.02
CA ALA A 421 -0.90 -27.38 18.10
C ALA A 421 0.12 -28.32 18.79
N ASP A 422 -0.11 -28.65 20.06
CA ASP A 422 0.76 -29.58 20.77
C ASP A 422 0.66 -31.00 20.17
N GLY A 423 1.74 -31.47 19.56
CA GLY A 423 1.84 -32.78 18.93
C GLY A 423 2.25 -33.92 19.88
N ALA A 424 2.56 -33.64 21.15
CA ALA A 424 3.18 -34.61 22.05
C ALA A 424 2.32 -35.88 22.25
N SER A 425 0.99 -35.77 22.16
CA SER A 425 0.08 -36.93 22.24
C SER A 425 0.20 -37.89 21.06
N ASN A 426 0.71 -37.43 19.92
CA ASN A 426 0.94 -38.22 18.72
C ASN A 426 2.40 -38.65 18.58
N GLY A 427 3.29 -38.25 19.50
CA GLY A 427 4.73 -38.47 19.37
C GLY A 427 5.43 -37.47 18.45
N VAL A 428 4.83 -36.30 18.21
CA VAL A 428 5.40 -35.23 17.39
C VAL A 428 5.81 -34.06 18.27
N THR A 429 7.05 -33.60 18.14
CA THR A 429 7.51 -32.32 18.69
C THR A 429 7.30 -31.24 17.63
N ALA A 430 6.18 -30.50 17.73
CA ALA A 430 5.89 -29.37 16.87
C ALA A 430 6.46 -28.08 17.49
N THR A 431 7.24 -27.32 16.72
CA THR A 431 7.89 -26.08 17.21
C THR A 431 7.76 -24.98 16.17
N LYS A 432 7.28 -23.80 16.59
CA LYS A 432 7.40 -22.58 15.79
C LYS A 432 8.83 -22.05 15.90
N VAL A 433 9.60 -22.15 14.82
CA VAL A 433 11.00 -21.70 14.77
C VAL A 433 11.07 -20.18 14.53
N SER A 434 10.19 -19.68 13.66
CA SER A 434 10.03 -18.25 13.37
C SER A 434 8.59 -17.98 12.92
N ASP A 435 8.25 -16.73 12.61
CA ASP A 435 6.95 -16.41 12.02
C ASP A 435 6.73 -17.08 10.66
N THR A 436 7.78 -17.43 9.93
CA THR A 436 7.66 -18.06 8.61
C THR A 436 8.06 -19.53 8.61
N GLN A 437 8.36 -20.13 9.76
CA GLN A 437 8.88 -21.49 9.82
C GLN A 437 8.38 -22.30 11.03
N ILE A 438 7.91 -23.51 10.76
CA ILE A 438 7.56 -24.54 11.76
C ILE A 438 8.39 -25.80 11.49
N THR A 439 8.80 -26.50 12.55
CA THR A 439 9.39 -27.84 12.46
C THR A 439 8.53 -28.86 13.20
N LEU A 440 8.37 -30.05 12.62
CA LEU A 440 7.72 -31.22 13.20
C LEU A 440 8.74 -32.35 13.28
N ALA A 441 9.05 -32.83 14.49
CA ALA A 441 9.98 -33.94 14.69
C ALA A 441 9.28 -35.17 15.28
N GLY A 442 9.48 -36.35 14.69
CA GLY A 442 8.92 -37.63 15.14
C GLY A 442 8.92 -38.69 14.04
N SER A 443 8.38 -39.88 14.29
CA SER A 443 8.29 -40.91 13.24
C SER A 443 7.35 -40.50 12.10
N ALA A 444 7.57 -41.04 10.90
CA ALA A 444 6.73 -40.78 9.73
C ALA A 444 5.23 -40.98 10.02
N SER A 445 4.87 -42.08 10.68
CA SER A 445 3.47 -42.37 11.06
C SER A 445 2.89 -41.36 12.05
N ALA A 446 3.70 -40.86 12.98
CA ALA A 446 3.28 -39.86 13.97
C ALA A 446 2.99 -38.50 13.31
N ILE A 447 3.87 -38.07 12.39
CA ILE A 447 3.72 -36.82 11.65
C ILE A 447 2.49 -36.87 10.74
N ASN A 448 2.28 -37.96 10.00
CA ASN A 448 1.07 -38.14 9.17
C ASN A 448 -0.21 -38.00 10.01
N THR A 449 -0.26 -38.66 11.18
CA THR A 449 -1.42 -38.58 12.11
C THR A 449 -1.62 -37.16 12.66
N TYR A 450 -0.54 -36.41 12.88
CA TYR A 450 -0.62 -35.03 13.33
C TYR A 450 -1.16 -34.10 12.23
N LEU A 451 -0.77 -34.30 10.97
CA LEU A 451 -1.24 -33.48 9.84
C LEU A 451 -2.65 -33.83 9.36
N ASP A 452 -3.21 -34.98 9.76
CA ASP A 452 -4.64 -35.33 9.55
C ASP A 452 -5.63 -34.34 10.19
N THR A 453 -5.14 -33.47 11.10
CA THR A 453 -5.95 -32.42 11.72
C THR A 453 -5.51 -31.05 11.17
N ALA A 454 -6.22 -30.53 10.17
CA ALA A 454 -5.87 -29.27 9.50
C ALA A 454 -5.65 -28.08 10.45
N SER A 455 -6.37 -27.99 11.56
CA SER A 455 -6.21 -26.91 12.54
C SER A 455 -4.93 -26.98 13.36
N ASN A 456 -4.09 -28.01 13.17
CA ASN A 456 -2.80 -28.13 13.85
C ASN A 456 -1.74 -27.19 13.28
N ILE A 457 -1.86 -26.82 12.00
CA ILE A 457 -1.01 -25.83 11.33
C ILE A 457 -1.92 -24.71 10.84
N GLN A 458 -1.70 -23.49 11.34
CA GLN A 458 -2.49 -22.33 10.94
C GLN A 458 -1.59 -21.24 10.38
N TYR A 459 -2.07 -20.55 9.35
CA TYR A 459 -1.35 -19.54 8.59
C TYR A 459 -2.23 -18.30 8.40
N THR A 460 -1.60 -17.14 8.40
CA THR A 460 -2.19 -15.86 8.02
C THR A 460 -1.35 -15.25 6.92
N GLY A 461 -2.00 -14.85 5.82
CA GLY A 461 -1.36 -14.17 4.70
C GLY A 461 -0.61 -12.90 5.11
N ALA A 462 0.25 -12.39 4.23
CA ALA A 462 0.75 -11.02 4.38
C ALA A 462 -0.40 -10.02 4.20
N GLN A 463 -0.33 -8.86 4.86
CA GLN A 463 -1.39 -7.84 4.79
C GLN A 463 -1.63 -7.36 3.35
N ASN A 464 -2.90 -7.30 2.96
CA ASN A 464 -3.35 -6.81 1.64
C ASN A 464 -2.64 -7.53 0.46
N VAL A 465 -2.35 -8.82 0.63
CA VAL A 465 -1.79 -9.70 -0.40
C VAL A 465 -2.78 -10.83 -0.67
N SER A 466 -3.38 -10.78 -1.86
CA SER A 466 -4.33 -11.78 -2.34
C SER A 466 -4.00 -12.27 -3.77
N GLY A 467 -4.63 -13.37 -4.16
CA GLY A 467 -4.53 -13.96 -5.50
C GLY A 467 -3.98 -15.38 -5.54
N ASP A 468 -3.85 -15.88 -6.76
CA ASP A 468 -3.30 -17.19 -7.11
C ASP A 468 -1.78 -17.19 -6.94
N ASN A 469 -1.23 -18.17 -6.22
CA ASN A 469 0.18 -18.24 -5.80
C ASN A 469 0.66 -17.00 -5.02
N ALA A 470 -0.22 -16.42 -4.19
CA ALA A 470 0.09 -15.24 -3.41
C ALA A 470 1.17 -15.49 -2.34
N ALA A 471 1.33 -16.75 -1.90
CA ALA A 471 2.49 -17.20 -1.11
C ALA A 471 2.89 -18.63 -1.49
N LEU A 472 4.09 -19.04 -1.08
CA LEU A 472 4.66 -20.35 -1.37
C LEU A 472 5.07 -21.07 -0.08
N LEU A 473 4.47 -22.24 0.17
CA LEU A 473 4.87 -23.14 1.24
C LEU A 473 5.93 -24.12 0.73
N THR A 474 7.13 -24.07 1.28
CA THR A 474 8.20 -25.03 1.05
C THR A 474 8.27 -26.05 2.18
N ILE A 475 8.28 -27.32 1.82
CA ILE A 475 8.40 -28.47 2.71
C ILE A 475 9.74 -29.14 2.46
N SER A 476 10.57 -29.20 3.51
CA SER A 476 11.81 -29.98 3.51
C SER A 476 11.76 -31.04 4.60
N VAL A 477 12.37 -32.19 4.38
CA VAL A 477 12.40 -33.30 5.35
C VAL A 477 13.81 -33.83 5.45
N THR A 478 14.26 -34.09 6.66
CA THR A 478 15.55 -34.72 6.96
C THR A 478 15.32 -35.84 7.97
N ASP A 479 15.95 -36.98 7.78
CA ASP A 479 15.92 -38.09 8.74
C ASP A 479 16.96 -37.91 9.86
N ALA A 480 17.01 -38.87 10.80
CA ALA A 480 17.96 -38.86 11.90
C ALA A 480 19.41 -39.12 11.46
N GLY A 481 19.61 -39.80 10.32
CA GLY A 481 20.92 -40.02 9.68
C GLY A 481 21.45 -38.82 8.89
N GLY A 482 20.66 -37.75 8.78
CA GLY A 482 21.03 -36.50 8.09
C GLY A 482 20.77 -36.49 6.59
N ASN A 483 20.14 -37.52 6.01
CA ASN A 483 19.72 -37.46 4.61
C ASN A 483 18.47 -36.59 4.50
N ALA A 484 18.41 -35.80 3.43
CA ALA A 484 17.27 -34.96 3.12
C ALA A 484 16.54 -35.46 1.87
N LEU A 485 15.30 -35.00 1.68
CA LEU A 485 14.61 -35.15 0.40
C LEU A 485 15.52 -34.76 -0.77
N ALA A 486 15.43 -35.51 -1.88
CA ALA A 486 16.17 -35.21 -3.09
C ALA A 486 15.88 -33.78 -3.62
N GLU A 487 14.64 -33.30 -3.44
CA GLU A 487 14.22 -31.93 -3.71
C GLU A 487 13.15 -31.52 -2.69
N ASN A 488 13.19 -30.26 -2.25
CA ASN A 488 12.13 -29.70 -1.41
C ASN A 488 10.84 -29.59 -2.21
N VAL A 489 9.70 -29.87 -1.58
CA VAL A 489 8.41 -29.74 -2.26
C VAL A 489 7.81 -28.37 -1.97
N THR A 490 7.23 -27.76 -2.99
CA THR A 490 6.52 -26.49 -2.86
C THR A 490 5.02 -26.69 -3.09
N VAL A 491 4.22 -26.06 -2.23
CA VAL A 491 2.75 -25.99 -2.31
C VAL A 491 2.37 -24.53 -2.46
N ASN A 492 1.55 -24.24 -3.46
CA ASN A 492 1.04 -22.88 -3.66
C ASN A 492 0.00 -22.56 -2.58
N LEU A 493 0.04 -21.33 -2.08
CA LEU A 493 -0.99 -20.79 -1.20
C LEU A 493 -1.78 -19.73 -1.96
N ASP A 494 -2.99 -20.09 -2.34
CA ASP A 494 -3.98 -19.18 -2.92
C ASP A 494 -4.65 -18.39 -1.79
N ILE A 495 -4.51 -17.06 -1.82
CA ILE A 495 -5.09 -16.19 -0.81
C ILE A 495 -6.34 -15.53 -1.39
N THR A 496 -7.50 -15.85 -0.82
CA THR A 496 -8.76 -15.23 -1.20
C THR A 496 -8.83 -13.82 -0.62
N ASP A 497 -9.01 -12.85 -1.50
CA ASP A 497 -9.13 -11.41 -1.23
C ASP A 497 -10.24 -11.08 -0.22
N VAL A 498 -9.99 -10.10 0.64
CA VAL A 498 -10.98 -9.51 1.56
C VAL A 498 -10.87 -7.98 1.49
N ASN A 499 -11.82 -7.34 0.81
CA ASN A 499 -11.84 -5.89 0.64
C ASN A 499 -11.80 -5.09 1.96
N GLU A 500 -10.87 -4.15 2.10
CA GLU A 500 -10.86 -3.18 3.18
C GLU A 500 -11.66 -1.92 2.82
N ALA A 501 -12.06 -1.15 3.84
CA ALA A 501 -12.77 0.10 3.61
C ALA A 501 -11.85 1.19 3.06
N PRO A 502 -12.24 1.91 1.99
CA PRO A 502 -11.41 2.93 1.40
C PRO A 502 -11.21 4.09 2.37
N THR A 503 -10.11 4.81 2.25
CA THR A 503 -9.82 5.96 3.11
C THR A 503 -9.82 7.27 2.34
N TYR A 504 -10.14 8.35 3.05
CA TYR A 504 -9.95 9.70 2.58
C TYR A 504 -9.36 10.57 3.69
N THR A 505 -8.26 11.23 3.35
CA THR A 505 -7.65 12.28 4.17
C THR A 505 -7.62 13.61 3.40
N GLY A 506 -7.66 14.71 4.14
CA GLY A 506 -7.67 16.05 3.58
C GLY A 506 -7.85 17.12 4.65
N SER A 507 -7.75 18.37 4.22
CA SER A 507 -7.91 19.55 5.08
C SER A 507 -8.93 20.53 4.49
N GLY A 508 -9.90 20.95 5.30
CA GLY A 508 -10.85 22.00 4.93
C GLY A 508 -10.21 23.40 4.95
N LEU A 509 -10.41 24.17 3.87
CA LEU A 509 -9.82 25.49 3.68
C LEU A 509 -10.63 26.65 4.28
N ASN A 510 -11.89 26.42 4.66
CA ASN A 510 -12.79 27.40 5.27
C ASN A 510 -12.87 28.77 4.55
N PRO A 511 -13.27 28.80 3.27
CA PRO A 511 -13.26 30.03 2.48
C PRO A 511 -14.36 31.02 2.88
N THR A 512 -14.19 32.29 2.52
CA THR A 512 -15.29 33.27 2.52
C THR A 512 -15.86 33.38 1.11
N PHE A 513 -17.14 33.10 0.94
CA PHE A 513 -17.88 33.41 -0.28
C PHE A 513 -18.42 34.84 -0.16
N ILE A 514 -18.10 35.68 -1.14
CA ILE A 514 -18.65 37.04 -1.24
C ILE A 514 -19.71 36.99 -2.33
N GLU A 515 -20.89 37.54 -2.03
CA GLU A 515 -21.97 37.73 -3.01
C GLU A 515 -21.45 38.33 -4.32
N LEU A 516 -22.01 37.85 -5.42
CA LEU A 516 -21.61 38.22 -6.76
C LEU A 516 -22.77 38.92 -7.47
N ASP A 517 -22.47 39.96 -8.24
CA ASP A 517 -23.48 40.59 -9.11
C ASP A 517 -24.08 39.54 -10.06
N GLU A 518 -25.42 39.48 -10.09
CA GLU A 518 -26.18 38.51 -10.88
C GLU A 518 -25.69 38.50 -12.35
N GLY A 519 -25.27 37.32 -12.83
CA GLY A 519 -24.87 37.10 -14.23
C GLY A 519 -23.39 37.32 -14.58
N ASN A 520 -22.51 37.69 -13.63
CA ASN A 520 -21.07 37.85 -13.88
C ASN A 520 -20.17 37.10 -12.88
N ILE A 521 -20.45 35.82 -12.68
CA ILE A 521 -19.63 34.96 -11.81
C ILE A 521 -18.29 34.67 -12.50
N ASN A 522 -17.21 35.19 -11.92
CA ASN A 522 -15.86 34.79 -12.30
C ASN A 522 -15.48 33.48 -11.60
N TRP A 523 -15.83 32.37 -12.22
CA TRP A 523 -15.53 30.99 -11.75
C TRP A 523 -14.04 30.71 -11.50
N GLN A 524 -13.13 31.60 -11.95
CA GLN A 524 -11.69 31.44 -11.76
C GLN A 524 -11.20 31.81 -10.37
N ASN A 525 -11.97 32.64 -9.65
CA ASN A 525 -11.52 33.27 -8.40
C ASN A 525 -12.24 32.71 -7.16
N LEU A 526 -13.12 31.73 -7.33
CA LEU A 526 -13.74 31.06 -6.20
C LEU A 526 -12.70 30.21 -5.48
N ALA A 527 -12.76 30.24 -4.15
CA ALA A 527 -11.85 29.50 -3.31
C ALA A 527 -12.30 28.04 -3.21
N PHE A 528 -11.34 27.12 -3.32
CA PHE A 528 -11.59 25.69 -3.17
C PHE A 528 -11.95 25.34 -1.71
N LEU A 529 -12.64 24.22 -1.54
CA LEU A 529 -13.12 23.77 -0.23
C LEU A 529 -12.08 22.94 0.52
N PHE A 530 -11.31 22.12 -0.19
CA PHE A 530 -10.39 21.16 0.40
C PHE A 530 -8.99 21.28 -0.19
N SER A 531 -8.01 20.74 0.52
CA SER A 531 -6.60 20.66 0.14
C SER A 531 -5.97 19.42 0.76
N ASP A 532 -4.78 19.03 0.28
CA ASP A 532 -4.08 17.82 0.72
C ASP A 532 -4.96 16.57 0.60
N ASN A 533 -5.78 16.52 -0.45
CA ASN A 533 -6.73 15.44 -0.70
C ASN A 533 -5.97 14.16 -1.06
N ALA A 534 -6.27 13.08 -0.35
CA ALA A 534 -5.78 11.74 -0.65
C ALA A 534 -6.88 10.71 -0.42
N PHE A 535 -7.46 10.22 -1.51
CA PHE A 535 -8.26 8.99 -1.55
C PHE A 535 -7.34 7.78 -1.71
N GLU A 536 -7.66 6.68 -1.03
CA GLU A 536 -6.96 5.40 -1.15
C GLU A 536 -7.98 4.26 -1.10
N THR A 537 -7.87 3.30 -2.02
CA THR A 537 -8.68 2.07 -2.04
C THR A 537 -8.15 1.01 -1.09
N ILE A 538 -6.96 1.21 -0.53
CA ILE A 538 -6.16 0.22 0.23
C ILE A 538 -5.70 -0.95 -0.66
N GLU A 539 -6.58 -1.62 -1.37
CA GLU A 539 -6.24 -2.75 -2.26
C GLU A 539 -5.90 -2.26 -3.67
N ALA A 540 -4.92 -2.93 -4.28
CA ALA A 540 -4.46 -2.58 -5.61
C ALA A 540 -5.45 -3.06 -6.70
N GLY A 541 -5.80 -2.17 -7.62
CA GLY A 541 -6.64 -2.49 -8.77
C GLY A 541 -8.13 -2.23 -8.57
N GLN A 542 -8.54 -1.86 -7.36
CA GLN A 542 -9.87 -1.32 -7.08
C GLN A 542 -9.99 0.14 -7.53
N GLU A 543 -11.23 0.60 -7.70
CA GLU A 543 -11.59 1.98 -8.02
C GLU A 543 -12.52 2.56 -6.95
N ILE A 544 -12.35 3.85 -6.66
CA ILE A 544 -13.34 4.57 -5.85
C ILE A 544 -14.56 4.80 -6.75
N ILE A 545 -15.73 4.33 -6.33
CA ILE A 545 -16.96 4.40 -7.11
C ILE A 545 -17.93 5.49 -6.66
N GLN A 546 -17.81 5.95 -5.41
CA GLN A 546 -18.73 6.95 -4.86
C GLN A 546 -18.11 7.77 -3.72
N VAL A 547 -18.42 9.07 -3.69
CA VAL A 547 -18.13 9.97 -2.55
C VAL A 547 -19.41 10.67 -2.13
N THR A 548 -19.70 10.64 -0.83
CA THR A 548 -20.86 11.33 -0.24
C THR A 548 -20.42 12.57 0.52
N LEU A 549 -20.99 13.72 0.16
CA LEU A 549 -20.82 14.99 0.83
C LEU A 549 -22.11 15.43 1.50
N THR A 550 -21.99 16.26 2.54
CA THR A 550 -23.11 17.01 3.10
C THR A 550 -22.82 18.50 3.08
N VAL A 551 -23.85 19.33 2.90
CA VAL A 551 -23.79 20.80 3.01
C VAL A 551 -24.89 21.26 3.94
N SER A 552 -24.51 21.84 5.08
CA SER A 552 -25.47 22.35 6.07
C SER A 552 -26.00 23.74 5.72
N ASN A 553 -27.16 24.08 6.31
CA ASN A 553 -27.82 25.39 6.23
C ASN A 553 -28.21 25.83 4.81
N VAL A 554 -28.49 24.88 3.90
CA VAL A 554 -28.94 25.21 2.54
C VAL A 554 -30.39 25.67 2.51
N SER A 555 -30.72 26.61 1.65
CA SER A 555 -32.07 27.10 1.38
C SER A 555 -32.92 26.12 0.57
N GLY A 556 -32.28 25.16 -0.14
CA GLY A 556 -32.94 24.27 -1.08
C GLY A 556 -33.33 24.93 -2.42
N ALA A 557 -32.91 26.18 -2.65
CA ALA A 557 -33.11 26.90 -3.90
C ALA A 557 -32.04 26.52 -4.94
N SER A 558 -32.29 26.84 -6.22
CA SER A 558 -31.37 26.57 -7.32
C SER A 558 -30.09 27.40 -7.31
N ASP A 559 -30.06 28.42 -6.46
CA ASP A 559 -28.95 29.37 -6.41
C ASP A 559 -27.76 28.82 -5.63
N GLU A 560 -27.96 27.89 -4.70
CA GLU A 560 -26.84 27.25 -4.00
C GLU A 560 -26.34 26.05 -4.78
N VAL A 561 -25.04 26.03 -5.07
CA VAL A 561 -24.42 24.97 -5.85
C VAL A 561 -23.11 24.54 -5.21
N LEU A 562 -22.83 23.23 -5.23
CA LEU A 562 -21.45 22.77 -5.29
C LEU A 562 -21.02 22.75 -6.75
N ALA A 563 -19.74 22.98 -7.01
CA ALA A 563 -19.24 22.95 -8.37
C ALA A 563 -17.80 22.44 -8.44
N ILE A 564 -17.50 21.73 -9.53
CA ILE A 564 -16.17 21.21 -9.84
C ILE A 564 -15.65 21.96 -11.07
N LYS A 565 -14.46 22.54 -10.95
CA LYS A 565 -13.79 23.24 -12.06
C LYS A 565 -13.44 22.25 -13.18
N ASN A 566 -13.81 22.55 -14.42
CA ASN A 566 -13.57 21.67 -15.58
C ASN A 566 -12.79 22.36 -16.71
N GLY A 567 -12.19 23.53 -16.43
CA GLY A 567 -11.40 24.29 -17.37
C GLY A 567 -10.97 25.64 -16.81
N PRO A 568 -10.23 26.46 -17.59
CA PRO A 568 -9.73 27.75 -17.13
C PRO A 568 -10.83 28.73 -16.73
N ALA A 569 -12.04 28.64 -17.30
CA ALA A 569 -13.15 29.57 -17.05
C ALA A 569 -14.52 28.87 -17.00
N SER A 570 -14.54 27.57 -16.70
CA SER A 570 -15.75 26.76 -16.70
C SER A 570 -15.78 25.83 -15.50
N ALA A 571 -16.99 25.55 -15.04
CA ALA A 571 -17.26 24.63 -13.97
C ALA A 571 -18.57 23.88 -14.20
N ILE A 572 -18.65 22.67 -13.69
CA ILE A 572 -19.87 21.88 -13.63
C ILE A 572 -20.56 22.18 -12.31
N LYS A 573 -21.82 22.58 -12.38
CA LYS A 573 -22.63 22.97 -11.23
C LYS A 573 -23.51 21.80 -10.79
N MET A 574 -23.61 21.61 -9.49
CA MET A 574 -24.48 20.66 -8.81
C MET A 574 -25.43 21.46 -7.91
N PRO A 575 -26.62 21.83 -8.41
CA PRO A 575 -27.60 22.57 -7.63
C PRO A 575 -28.03 21.80 -6.38
N LEU A 576 -28.02 22.48 -5.23
CA LEU A 576 -28.33 21.91 -3.93
C LEU A 576 -29.85 21.87 -3.68
N ILE A 577 -30.57 21.24 -4.62
CA ILE A 577 -32.03 21.13 -4.64
C ILE A 577 -32.43 19.68 -4.36
N ASN A 578 -33.46 19.48 -3.55
CA ASN A 578 -33.94 18.14 -3.22
C ASN A 578 -34.39 17.37 -4.48
N GLY A 579 -33.83 16.18 -4.70
CA GLY A 579 -34.15 15.31 -5.82
C GLY A 579 -33.41 15.64 -7.13
N GLN A 580 -32.46 16.58 -7.10
CA GLN A 580 -31.65 16.90 -8.28
C GLN A 580 -30.71 15.74 -8.62
N THR A 581 -30.67 15.35 -9.90
CA THR A 581 -29.74 14.34 -10.41
C THR A 581 -29.23 14.73 -11.79
N ASP A 582 -27.97 14.45 -12.12
CA ASP A 582 -27.46 14.62 -13.49
C ASP A 582 -26.29 13.68 -13.77
N THR A 583 -25.95 13.53 -15.05
CA THR A 583 -24.75 12.81 -15.53
C THR A 583 -23.88 13.78 -16.32
N VAL A 584 -22.62 13.87 -15.91
CA VAL A 584 -21.62 14.79 -16.44
C VAL A 584 -20.64 13.99 -17.25
N THR A 585 -20.55 14.29 -18.54
CA THR A 585 -19.53 13.70 -19.43
C THR A 585 -18.89 14.83 -20.24
N THR A 586 -17.63 15.13 -19.92
CA THR A 586 -16.80 16.11 -20.61
C THR A 586 -15.44 15.51 -20.90
N ASP A 587 -14.59 16.20 -21.65
CA ASP A 587 -13.20 15.75 -21.89
C ASP A 587 -12.37 15.63 -20.60
N ALA A 588 -12.78 16.26 -19.50
CA ALA A 588 -12.02 16.35 -18.25
C ALA A 588 -12.71 15.73 -17.02
N LEU A 589 -14.01 15.45 -17.08
CA LEU A 589 -14.83 14.99 -15.94
C LEU A 589 -15.87 13.97 -16.46
N ASN A 590 -16.02 12.85 -15.76
CA ASN A 590 -17.00 11.82 -16.06
C ASN A 590 -17.61 11.22 -14.79
N PHE A 591 -18.77 11.73 -14.35
CA PHE A 591 -19.43 11.27 -13.12
C PHE A 591 -20.94 11.53 -13.19
N SER A 592 -21.71 10.90 -12.31
CA SER A 592 -23.08 11.30 -12.01
C SER A 592 -23.20 11.83 -10.58
N TYR A 593 -24.21 12.65 -10.33
CA TYR A 593 -24.49 13.09 -8.96
C TYR A 593 -25.98 13.06 -8.67
N ALA A 594 -26.30 12.88 -7.39
CA ALA A 594 -27.64 12.96 -6.84
C ALA A 594 -27.64 13.81 -5.57
N VAL A 595 -28.63 14.69 -5.43
CA VAL A 595 -28.80 15.58 -4.28
C VAL A 595 -30.13 15.30 -3.61
N SER A 596 -30.11 15.18 -2.29
CA SER A 596 -31.29 15.20 -1.44
C SER A 596 -31.13 16.27 -0.36
N VAL A 597 -32.22 16.93 0.04
CA VAL A 597 -32.19 17.94 1.12
C VAL A 597 -33.22 17.54 2.15
N ASP A 598 -32.80 17.45 3.41
CA ASP A 598 -33.65 17.03 4.52
C ASP A 598 -34.45 18.18 5.15
N ASP A 599 -35.32 17.85 6.10
CA ASP A 599 -36.13 18.83 6.84
C ASP A 599 -35.31 19.76 7.77
N GLN A 600 -34.00 19.52 7.90
CA GLN A 600 -33.05 20.33 8.66
C GLN A 600 -32.17 21.20 7.77
N ASN A 601 -32.48 21.31 6.47
CA ASN A 601 -31.72 22.10 5.51
C ASN A 601 -30.27 21.60 5.33
N VAL A 602 -30.07 20.27 5.38
CA VAL A 602 -28.80 19.63 5.03
C VAL A 602 -28.93 18.95 3.67
N ALA A 603 -28.15 19.41 2.69
CA ALA A 603 -28.04 18.73 1.40
C ALA A 603 -27.07 17.56 1.53
N THR A 604 -27.48 16.35 1.14
CA THR A 604 -26.58 15.22 0.88
C THR A 604 -26.34 15.14 -0.62
N VAL A 605 -25.08 15.22 -1.03
CA VAL A 605 -24.63 15.11 -2.43
C VAL A 605 -23.86 13.81 -2.57
N ILE A 606 -24.41 12.87 -3.32
CA ILE A 606 -23.75 11.62 -3.68
C ILE A 606 -23.18 11.82 -5.08
N ILE A 607 -21.87 11.64 -5.23
CA ILE A 607 -21.18 11.65 -6.52
C ILE A 607 -20.78 10.21 -6.81
N ASP A 608 -21.22 9.67 -7.94
CA ASP A 608 -20.86 8.33 -8.43
C ASP A 608 -19.95 8.47 -9.66
N SER A 609 -18.78 7.83 -9.62
CA SER A 609 -17.87 7.73 -10.76
C SER A 609 -16.94 6.56 -10.52
N ALA A 610 -16.76 5.68 -11.50
CA ALA A 610 -15.80 4.58 -11.45
C ALA A 610 -14.48 5.11 -12.03
N ASP A 611 -13.66 5.66 -11.14
CA ASP A 611 -12.41 6.33 -11.49
C ASP A 611 -11.33 6.04 -10.43
N THR A 612 -10.07 6.24 -10.80
CA THR A 612 -8.94 6.02 -9.90
C THR A 612 -8.91 7.06 -8.76
N ALA A 613 -8.23 6.72 -7.67
CA ALA A 613 -7.99 7.61 -6.54
C ALA A 613 -7.40 8.98 -6.96
N GLU A 614 -6.54 9.02 -7.97
CA GLU A 614 -5.96 10.27 -8.48
C GLU A 614 -7.00 11.19 -9.13
N ILE A 615 -8.00 10.63 -9.81
CA ILE A 615 -9.09 11.42 -10.41
C ILE A 615 -10.01 11.97 -9.32
N TRP A 616 -10.29 11.18 -8.28
CA TRP A 616 -11.05 11.66 -7.13
C TRP A 616 -10.33 12.77 -6.35
N ASN A 617 -9.00 12.68 -6.21
CA ASN A 617 -8.19 13.78 -5.67
C ASN A 617 -8.37 15.04 -6.52
N PHE A 618 -8.38 14.91 -7.85
CA PHE A 618 -8.66 16.05 -8.74
C PHE A 618 -10.06 16.62 -8.55
N TYR A 619 -11.11 15.80 -8.40
CA TYR A 619 -12.47 16.29 -8.12
C TYR A 619 -12.51 17.09 -6.82
N ALA A 620 -11.91 16.58 -5.74
CA ALA A 620 -11.88 17.26 -4.44
C ALA A 620 -11.03 18.54 -4.44
N ASP A 621 -9.86 18.53 -5.11
CA ASP A 621 -8.99 19.70 -5.27
C ASP A 621 -9.67 20.84 -6.04
N ASN A 622 -10.63 20.51 -6.91
CA ASN A 622 -11.32 21.47 -7.78
C ASN A 622 -12.76 21.75 -7.33
N LEU A 623 -13.14 21.27 -6.14
CA LEU A 623 -14.47 21.47 -5.58
C LEU A 623 -14.57 22.82 -4.87
N PHE A 624 -15.61 23.57 -5.18
CA PHE A 624 -15.93 24.83 -4.51
C PHE A 624 -17.45 24.98 -4.31
N TYR A 625 -17.82 25.88 -3.39
CA TYR A 625 -19.20 26.30 -3.18
C TYR A 625 -19.46 27.64 -3.89
N ALA A 626 -20.67 27.83 -4.42
CA ALA A 626 -21.13 29.12 -4.90
C ALA A 626 -22.61 29.34 -4.58
N ASN A 627 -23.00 30.61 -4.46
CA ASN A 627 -24.38 31.05 -4.43
C ASN A 627 -24.64 32.00 -5.61
N LEU A 628 -25.70 31.74 -6.39
CA LEU A 628 -26.07 32.50 -7.58
C LEU A 628 -27.06 33.63 -7.29
N SER A 629 -27.58 33.71 -6.07
CA SER A 629 -28.53 34.74 -5.64
C SER A 629 -27.81 36.06 -5.39
N ASP A 630 -28.49 37.15 -5.77
CA ASP A 630 -28.16 38.54 -5.45
C ASP A 630 -28.50 38.92 -4.00
N ASN A 631 -29.13 38.03 -3.22
CA ASN A 631 -29.30 38.17 -1.78
C ASN A 631 -29.13 36.80 -1.09
N PRO A 632 -27.89 36.32 -0.94
CA PRO A 632 -27.62 35.02 -0.34
C PRO A 632 -27.94 35.03 1.16
N VAL A 633 -28.75 34.06 1.60
CA VAL A 633 -29.13 33.92 3.02
C VAL A 633 -27.89 33.77 3.90
N ALA A 634 -27.74 34.70 4.84
CA ALA A 634 -26.63 34.74 5.80
C ALA A 634 -26.53 33.46 6.65
N GLY A 635 -25.31 33.10 7.02
CA GLY A 635 -24.99 31.92 7.83
C GLY A 635 -23.93 31.05 7.17
N ASP A 636 -23.09 30.39 7.97
CA ASP A 636 -22.04 29.53 7.43
C ASP A 636 -22.63 28.27 6.79
N ARG A 637 -22.02 27.82 5.69
CA ARG A 637 -22.28 26.50 5.08
C ARG A 637 -21.13 25.58 5.42
N VAL A 638 -21.41 24.47 6.11
CA VAL A 638 -20.37 23.45 6.38
C VAL A 638 -20.51 22.37 5.32
N VAL A 639 -19.52 22.27 4.43
CA VAL A 639 -19.39 21.21 3.43
C VAL A 639 -18.50 20.11 4.01
N THR A 640 -19.00 18.88 4.11
CA THR A 640 -18.29 17.76 4.75
C THR A 640 -18.25 16.57 3.81
N ILE A 641 -17.07 16.01 3.55
CA ILE A 641 -16.97 14.67 2.95
C ILE A 641 -17.22 13.67 4.08
N THR A 642 -18.24 12.84 3.92
CA THR A 642 -18.78 11.98 4.98
C THR A 642 -18.49 10.50 4.76
N SER A 643 -18.43 10.05 3.51
CA SER A 643 -18.05 8.69 3.19
C SER A 643 -17.45 8.59 1.80
N VAL A 644 -16.66 7.54 1.62
CA VAL A 644 -16.05 7.12 0.35
C VAL A 644 -16.37 5.65 0.17
N LYS A 645 -16.61 5.23 -1.07
CA LYS A 645 -16.93 3.86 -1.41
C LYS A 645 -16.11 3.38 -2.61
N ASP A 646 -15.56 2.17 -2.55
CA ASP A 646 -14.88 1.48 -3.66
C ASP A 646 -15.71 0.31 -4.21
N ASP A 647 -15.12 -0.42 -5.17
CA ASP A 647 -15.71 -1.57 -5.85
C ASP A 647 -15.25 -2.95 -5.38
N GLY A 648 -14.47 -3.04 -4.30
CA GLY A 648 -13.89 -4.31 -3.83
C GLY A 648 -14.89 -5.34 -3.31
N GLY A 649 -16.08 -4.91 -2.89
CA GLY A 649 -17.18 -5.80 -2.50
C GLY A 649 -17.18 -6.21 -1.03
N THR A 650 -18.17 -7.03 -0.65
CA THR A 650 -18.44 -7.40 0.77
C THR A 650 -18.33 -8.90 1.03
N ASP A 651 -17.79 -9.65 0.07
CA ASP A 651 -17.55 -11.08 0.24
C ASP A 651 -16.49 -11.31 1.33
N ASN A 652 -16.54 -12.46 2.00
CA ASN A 652 -15.63 -12.84 3.09
C ASN A 652 -15.54 -11.86 4.28
N GLY A 653 -16.49 -10.92 4.39
CA GLY A 653 -16.48 -9.89 5.43
C GLY A 653 -15.88 -8.55 5.00
N GLY A 654 -15.59 -8.38 3.71
CA GLY A 654 -15.09 -7.13 3.15
C GLY A 654 -16.03 -5.93 3.32
N VAL A 655 -15.50 -4.72 3.18
CA VAL A 655 -16.20 -3.48 3.53
C VAL A 655 -15.99 -2.39 2.47
N ASP A 656 -16.95 -2.18 1.55
CA ASP A 656 -16.78 -1.17 0.51
C ASP A 656 -16.67 0.29 0.99
N THR A 657 -17.08 0.62 2.23
CA THR A 657 -17.39 2.01 2.62
C THR A 657 -16.59 2.49 3.82
N GLY A 658 -15.74 3.48 3.59
CA GLY A 658 -15.04 4.25 4.61
C GLY A 658 -15.84 5.46 5.05
N SER A 659 -15.90 5.69 6.36
CA SER A 659 -16.50 6.90 6.94
C SER A 659 -15.43 7.94 7.26
N THR A 660 -15.72 9.22 6.99
CA THR A 660 -14.85 10.35 7.28
C THR A 660 -15.67 11.56 7.73
N ASN A 661 -15.01 12.61 8.20
CA ASN A 661 -15.67 13.82 8.69
C ASN A 661 -14.80 15.06 8.47
N ILE A 662 -14.22 15.17 7.27
CA ILE A 662 -13.41 16.32 6.89
C ILE A 662 -14.35 17.41 6.39
N ALA A 663 -14.38 18.53 7.12
CA ALA A 663 -15.31 19.63 6.89
C ALA A 663 -14.59 20.92 6.47
N SER A 664 -15.22 21.67 5.58
CA SER A 664 -14.85 23.03 5.16
C SER A 664 -16.03 23.97 5.40
N THR A 665 -15.80 25.01 6.20
CA THR A 665 -16.81 26.00 6.57
C THR A 665 -16.73 27.21 5.64
N VAL A 666 -17.74 27.39 4.81
CA VAL A 666 -17.88 28.55 3.92
C VAL A 666 -18.63 29.65 4.65
N THR A 667 -17.95 30.76 4.91
CA THR A 667 -18.59 31.96 5.45
C THR A 667 -19.20 32.79 4.32
N ILE A 668 -20.51 32.99 4.38
CA ILE A 668 -21.25 33.79 3.40
C ILE A 668 -21.19 35.27 3.81
N LYS A 669 -20.73 36.11 2.88
CA LYS A 669 -20.70 37.57 3.02
C LYS A 669 -21.56 38.20 1.94
N ALA A 670 -22.78 38.58 2.32
CA ALA A 670 -23.68 39.40 1.50
C ALA A 670 -23.09 40.80 1.23
N VAL A 671 -23.48 41.40 0.13
CA VAL A 671 -23.10 42.73 -0.35
C VAL A 671 -24.37 43.54 -0.52
N ASN A 672 -24.35 44.79 -0.08
CA ASN A 672 -25.52 45.65 -0.14
C ASN A 672 -25.96 45.97 -1.59
N ASN A 673 -27.20 45.65 -1.92
CA ASN A 673 -27.92 46.07 -3.11
C ASN A 673 -28.56 47.46 -2.90
N ALA A 674 -28.77 48.20 -3.98
CA ALA A 674 -29.42 49.51 -3.90
C ALA A 674 -30.95 49.39 -4.01
N PRO A 675 -31.75 50.27 -3.36
CA PRO A 675 -33.19 50.30 -3.53
C PRO A 675 -33.63 50.43 -4.99
N THR A 676 -34.70 49.72 -5.31
CA THR A 676 -35.48 49.91 -6.54
C THR A 676 -36.84 50.54 -6.23
N GLY A 677 -37.57 50.98 -7.26
CA GLY A 677 -38.85 51.66 -7.11
C GLY A 677 -38.73 53.19 -7.02
N SER A 678 -39.76 53.84 -6.51
CA SER A 678 -39.90 55.29 -6.54
C SER A 678 -40.64 55.85 -5.32
N VAL A 679 -40.42 57.15 -5.07
CA VAL A 679 -41.18 57.94 -4.09
C VAL A 679 -41.99 58.98 -4.84
N THR A 680 -43.29 59.03 -4.57
CA THR A 680 -44.24 59.90 -5.27
C THR A 680 -44.96 60.82 -4.29
N ILE A 681 -45.31 62.01 -4.78
CA ILE A 681 -46.13 62.99 -4.06
C ILE A 681 -47.47 63.11 -4.78
N THR A 682 -48.56 63.10 -4.01
CA THR A 682 -49.90 63.42 -4.49
C THR A 682 -50.47 64.61 -3.72
N GLY A 683 -51.39 65.36 -4.34
CA GLY A 683 -51.93 66.62 -3.81
C GLY A 683 -51.65 67.79 -4.75
N THR A 684 -52.26 68.94 -4.47
CA THR A 684 -52.03 70.18 -5.23
C THR A 684 -50.98 71.04 -4.53
N ALA A 685 -50.05 71.62 -5.30
CA ALA A 685 -49.05 72.55 -4.79
C ALA A 685 -49.66 73.95 -4.59
N GLU A 686 -50.49 74.10 -3.56
CA GLU A 686 -51.22 75.33 -3.23
C GLU A 686 -51.20 75.55 -1.71
N LYS A 687 -51.00 76.79 -1.25
CA LYS A 687 -51.00 77.14 0.19
C LYS A 687 -52.21 76.56 0.90
N GLY A 688 -51.98 75.88 2.02
CA GLY A 688 -53.02 75.22 2.83
C GLY A 688 -53.44 73.83 2.34
N ALA A 689 -53.06 73.42 1.12
CA ALA A 689 -53.30 72.06 0.65
C ALA A 689 -52.37 71.05 1.35
N THR A 690 -52.79 69.78 1.36
CA THR A 690 -52.02 68.68 1.93
C THR A 690 -51.37 67.87 0.81
N LEU A 691 -50.05 67.74 0.85
CA LEU A 691 -49.29 66.80 0.05
C LEU A 691 -49.19 65.46 0.79
N THR A 692 -49.28 64.34 0.07
CA THR A 692 -49.17 62.99 0.61
C THR A 692 -48.07 62.23 -0.12
N ALA A 693 -47.12 61.69 0.64
CA ALA A 693 -46.06 60.84 0.17
C ALA A 693 -46.55 59.39 0.06
N SER A 694 -46.20 58.73 -1.05
CA SER A 694 -46.37 57.29 -1.26
C SER A 694 -45.10 56.73 -1.87
N ASN A 695 -44.87 55.43 -1.72
CA ASN A 695 -43.71 54.77 -2.30
C ASN A 695 -44.06 53.34 -2.76
N ASP A 696 -43.30 52.84 -3.73
CA ASP A 696 -43.29 51.44 -4.17
C ASP A 696 -41.88 50.85 -4.07
N LEU A 697 -41.12 51.28 -3.05
CA LEU A 697 -39.74 50.86 -2.85
C LEU A 697 -39.67 49.36 -2.61
N ALA A 698 -38.66 48.75 -3.21
CA ALA A 698 -38.30 47.36 -2.99
C ALA A 698 -36.78 47.27 -2.89
N ASP A 699 -36.32 46.43 -1.96
CA ASP A 699 -34.90 46.17 -1.73
C ASP A 699 -34.70 44.66 -1.65
N SER A 700 -33.72 44.15 -2.39
CA SER A 700 -33.35 42.74 -2.37
C SER A 700 -32.83 42.35 -0.98
N ASP A 701 -32.12 43.22 -0.27
CA ASP A 701 -31.60 43.02 1.09
C ASP A 701 -32.66 43.17 2.19
N GLY A 702 -33.92 43.34 1.79
CA GLY A 702 -35.05 43.51 2.70
C GLY A 702 -35.36 44.98 2.99
N LEU A 703 -36.65 45.32 2.93
CA LEU A 703 -37.13 46.69 3.14
C LEU A 703 -37.50 46.92 4.61
N GLY A 704 -36.71 47.76 5.30
CA GLY A 704 -37.03 48.19 6.65
C GLY A 704 -38.22 49.15 6.76
N THR A 705 -38.44 49.68 7.97
CA THR A 705 -39.49 50.69 8.18
C THR A 705 -39.13 51.98 7.47
N VAL A 706 -39.97 52.38 6.50
CA VAL A 706 -39.80 53.63 5.75
C VAL A 706 -40.20 54.83 6.59
N SER A 707 -39.29 55.80 6.70
CA SER A 707 -39.48 57.11 7.31
C SER A 707 -39.44 58.21 6.25
N TYR A 708 -40.08 59.36 6.51
CA TYR A 708 -40.17 60.47 5.57
C TYR A 708 -39.53 61.74 6.14
N GLN A 709 -38.98 62.56 5.25
CA GLN A 709 -38.55 63.92 5.54
C GLN A 709 -38.93 64.81 4.35
N TRP A 710 -39.78 65.81 4.57
CA TRP A 710 -40.15 66.78 3.53
C TRP A 710 -39.06 67.84 3.36
N LEU A 711 -38.87 68.28 2.12
CA LEU A 711 -37.86 69.25 1.71
C LEU A 711 -38.49 70.41 0.94
N ARG A 712 -37.97 71.61 1.18
CA ARG A 712 -38.26 72.85 0.45
C ARG A 712 -37.04 73.25 -0.36
N ASP A 713 -37.16 73.29 -1.68
CA ASP A 713 -36.04 73.52 -2.61
C ASP A 713 -34.81 72.62 -2.30
N GLY A 714 -35.07 71.37 -1.89
CA GLY A 714 -34.03 70.40 -1.54
C GLY A 714 -33.45 70.53 -0.13
N VAL A 715 -33.93 71.46 0.69
CA VAL A 715 -33.52 71.65 2.10
C VAL A 715 -34.59 71.09 3.05
N GLU A 716 -34.18 70.39 4.10
CA GLU A 716 -35.11 69.78 5.07
C GLU A 716 -36.00 70.81 5.77
N ILE A 717 -37.29 70.53 5.82
CA ILE A 717 -38.26 71.28 6.61
C ILE A 717 -38.28 70.67 8.02
N THR A 718 -37.90 71.46 9.02
CA THR A 718 -37.81 71.02 10.41
C THR A 718 -39.13 70.37 10.88
N GLU A 719 -39.03 69.18 11.49
CA GLU A 719 -40.14 68.38 12.03
C GLU A 719 -41.15 67.84 10.99
N ALA A 720 -40.96 68.09 9.69
CA ALA A 720 -41.84 67.59 8.65
C ALA A 720 -41.51 66.13 8.29
N THR A 721 -41.86 65.18 9.16
CA THR A 721 -41.55 63.74 8.99
C THR A 721 -42.76 62.84 8.75
N GLY A 722 -43.96 63.42 8.65
CA GLY A 722 -45.19 62.67 8.40
C GLY A 722 -45.29 62.15 6.97
N THR A 723 -46.18 61.17 6.75
CA THR A 723 -46.59 60.74 5.40
C THR A 723 -47.34 61.84 4.64
N THR A 724 -47.77 62.89 5.33
CA THR A 724 -48.44 64.06 4.77
C THR A 724 -47.79 65.35 5.26
N TYR A 725 -47.81 66.39 4.43
CA TYR A 725 -47.35 67.74 4.77
C TYR A 725 -48.35 68.79 4.29
N VAL A 726 -48.75 69.70 5.19
CA VAL A 726 -49.65 70.82 4.87
C VAL A 726 -48.79 72.01 4.46
N LEU A 727 -49.05 72.54 3.27
CA LEU A 727 -48.29 73.66 2.72
C LEU A 727 -48.61 74.95 3.47
N THR A 728 -47.58 75.70 3.84
CA THR A 728 -47.64 76.94 4.61
C THR A 728 -47.25 78.14 3.77
N GLN A 729 -47.38 79.36 4.32
CA GLN A 729 -46.93 80.58 3.63
C GLN A 729 -45.44 80.54 3.28
N ALA A 730 -44.61 79.91 4.13
CA ALA A 730 -43.17 79.80 3.89
C ALA A 730 -42.81 78.88 2.71
N ASP A 731 -43.77 78.11 2.19
CA ASP A 731 -43.58 77.22 1.04
C ASP A 731 -43.95 77.91 -0.28
N VAL A 732 -44.68 79.03 -0.25
CA VAL A 732 -45.15 79.74 -1.45
C VAL A 732 -43.97 80.13 -2.35
N GLY A 733 -44.08 79.80 -3.63
CA GLY A 733 -43.04 80.06 -4.63
C GLY A 733 -41.88 79.05 -4.66
N THR A 734 -41.85 78.08 -3.75
CA THR A 734 -40.82 77.02 -3.69
C THR A 734 -41.37 75.67 -4.15
N ALA A 735 -40.50 74.77 -4.59
CA ALA A 735 -40.87 73.40 -4.92
C ALA A 735 -40.69 72.48 -3.70
N ILE A 736 -41.59 71.52 -3.54
CA ILE A 736 -41.55 70.56 -2.44
C ILE A 736 -41.14 69.19 -2.95
N SER A 737 -40.25 68.51 -2.23
CA SER A 737 -39.95 67.09 -2.43
C SER A 737 -40.00 66.35 -1.10
N VAL A 738 -40.01 65.01 -1.13
CA VAL A 738 -39.96 64.17 0.06
C VAL A 738 -38.91 63.09 -0.11
N ARG A 739 -38.08 62.91 0.91
CA ARG A 739 -37.10 61.83 0.98
C ARG A 739 -37.66 60.73 1.87
N ALA A 740 -37.75 59.52 1.30
CA ALA A 740 -38.02 58.31 2.04
C ALA A 740 -36.69 57.65 2.43
N SER A 741 -36.54 57.23 3.68
CA SER A 741 -35.33 56.56 4.19
C SER A 741 -35.68 55.36 5.05
N TYR A 742 -34.88 54.29 4.95
CA TYR A 742 -35.02 53.06 5.75
C TYR A 742 -33.64 52.47 6.04
N VAL A 743 -33.61 51.44 6.89
CA VAL A 743 -32.44 50.59 7.12
C VAL A 743 -32.83 49.17 6.69
N ASP A 744 -32.09 48.55 5.79
CA ASP A 744 -32.35 47.17 5.32
C ASP A 744 -31.98 46.11 6.38
N GLU A 745 -32.14 44.83 6.04
CA GLU A 745 -31.83 43.72 6.95
C GLU A 745 -30.32 43.47 7.12
N LEU A 746 -29.48 44.03 6.24
CA LEU A 746 -28.01 44.06 6.39
C LEU A 746 -27.53 45.21 7.28
N GLY A 747 -28.41 46.15 7.62
CA GLY A 747 -28.12 47.29 8.47
C GLY A 747 -27.59 48.52 7.71
N THR A 748 -27.70 48.56 6.38
CA THR A 748 -27.31 49.73 5.58
C THR A 748 -28.44 50.75 5.55
N ALA A 749 -28.08 52.04 5.60
CA ALA A 749 -29.04 53.13 5.57
C ALA A 749 -29.26 53.60 4.13
N GLU A 750 -30.50 53.48 3.67
CA GLU A 750 -30.89 53.75 2.29
C GLU A 750 -31.89 54.92 2.18
N ALA A 751 -31.87 55.62 1.05
CA ALA A 751 -32.78 56.75 0.83
C ALA A 751 -33.09 57.02 -0.64
N VAL A 752 -34.36 57.28 -0.94
CA VAL A 752 -34.85 57.71 -2.26
C VAL A 752 -35.62 59.01 -2.12
N THR A 753 -35.35 59.99 -2.98
CA THR A 753 -36.04 61.29 -2.98
C THR A 753 -37.01 61.37 -4.16
N SER A 754 -38.22 61.85 -3.91
CA SER A 754 -39.21 62.08 -4.96
C SER A 754 -38.75 63.14 -5.96
N SER A 755 -39.36 63.13 -7.15
CA SER A 755 -39.39 64.34 -7.99
C SER A 755 -40.01 65.50 -7.19
N ALA A 756 -39.54 66.72 -7.45
CA ALA A 756 -40.13 67.92 -6.86
C ALA A 756 -41.51 68.22 -7.47
N THR A 757 -42.40 68.81 -6.68
CA THR A 757 -43.68 69.35 -7.18
C THR A 757 -43.43 70.58 -8.07
N ASP A 758 -44.47 71.05 -8.75
CA ASP A 758 -44.50 72.44 -9.20
C ASP A 758 -44.36 73.40 -7.99
N THR A 759 -43.97 74.65 -8.23
CA THR A 759 -43.87 75.66 -7.18
C THR A 759 -45.22 75.91 -6.52
N VAL A 760 -45.25 76.02 -5.19
CA VAL A 760 -46.49 76.21 -4.43
C VAL A 760 -47.15 77.54 -4.78
N ALA A 761 -48.40 77.48 -5.24
CA ALA A 761 -49.23 78.64 -5.54
C ALA A 761 -49.76 79.32 -4.27
N ASN A 762 -49.85 80.65 -4.27
CA ASN A 762 -50.45 81.41 -3.18
C ASN A 762 -51.99 81.35 -3.22
N VAL A 763 -52.60 81.40 -2.03
CA VAL A 763 -54.04 81.68 -1.85
C VAL A 763 -54.15 83.03 -1.13
N ASN A 764 -54.73 84.02 -1.80
CA ASN A 764 -54.74 85.41 -1.32
C ASN A 764 -55.45 85.58 0.04
N ASN A 765 -54.80 86.27 0.96
CA ASN A 765 -55.34 86.72 2.23
C ASN A 765 -55.84 88.17 2.12
N ALA A 766 -56.99 88.47 2.72
CA ALA A 766 -57.48 89.84 2.77
C ALA A 766 -56.70 90.66 3.82
N PRO A 767 -56.50 91.98 3.60
CA PRO A 767 -55.91 92.89 4.58
C PRO A 767 -56.61 92.81 5.93
N THR A 768 -55.82 92.89 6.99
CA THR A 768 -56.28 93.16 8.36
C THR A 768 -55.92 94.60 8.77
N GLY A 769 -56.52 95.10 9.85
CA GLY A 769 -56.32 96.48 10.31
C GLY A 769 -57.37 97.47 9.77
N SER A 770 -57.07 98.76 9.83
CA SER A 770 -58.02 99.84 9.53
C SER A 770 -57.36 101.07 8.91
N VAL A 771 -58.19 101.89 8.25
CA VAL A 771 -57.81 103.22 7.75
C VAL A 771 -58.59 104.26 8.55
N THR A 772 -57.90 105.27 9.07
CA THR A 772 -58.46 106.31 9.93
C THR A 772 -58.13 107.71 9.41
N ILE A 773 -59.00 108.67 9.72
CA ILE A 773 -58.79 110.08 9.40
C ILE A 773 -58.55 110.85 10.70
N THR A 774 -57.56 111.73 10.69
CA THR A 774 -57.32 112.73 11.74
C THR A 774 -57.40 114.13 11.17
N GLY A 775 -57.71 115.12 12.02
CA GLY A 775 -57.99 116.49 11.59
C GLY A 775 -59.42 116.91 11.94
N THR A 776 -59.77 118.16 11.65
CA THR A 776 -61.11 118.69 11.89
C THR A 776 -61.82 118.88 10.56
N ALA A 777 -63.05 118.36 10.43
CA ALA A 777 -63.88 118.56 9.23
C ALA A 777 -64.39 120.01 9.15
N LYS A 778 -63.53 120.92 8.70
CA LYS A 778 -63.82 122.35 8.58
C LYS A 778 -63.05 122.93 7.40
N GLN A 779 -63.70 123.77 6.60
CA GLN A 779 -63.11 124.42 5.43
C GLN A 779 -61.77 125.08 5.79
N GLY A 780 -60.77 124.85 4.94
CA GLY A 780 -59.40 125.33 5.10
C GLY A 780 -58.52 124.48 6.03
N GLU A 781 -59.09 123.56 6.82
CA GLU A 781 -58.32 122.61 7.63
C GLU A 781 -57.87 121.41 6.78
N THR A 782 -56.78 120.77 7.23
CA THR A 782 -56.23 119.57 6.59
C THR A 782 -56.66 118.32 7.34
N LEU A 783 -57.19 117.34 6.61
CA LEU A 783 -57.38 115.98 7.06
C LEU A 783 -56.16 115.13 6.70
N THR A 784 -55.79 114.19 7.55
CA THR A 784 -54.65 113.28 7.37
C THR A 784 -55.11 111.83 7.49
N ALA A 785 -54.80 111.02 6.48
CA ALA A 785 -55.03 109.59 6.46
C ALA A 785 -53.93 108.88 7.25
N ASN A 786 -54.33 107.97 8.14
CA ASN A 786 -53.45 107.06 8.85
C ASN A 786 -53.97 105.63 8.67
N ASN A 787 -53.10 104.63 8.79
CA ASN A 787 -53.50 103.23 8.73
C ASN A 787 -52.62 102.35 9.64
N ASP A 788 -53.16 101.22 10.07
CA ASP A 788 -52.46 100.12 10.76
C ASP A 788 -52.64 98.80 10.03
N LEU A 789 -52.76 98.88 8.70
CA LEU A 789 -53.02 97.73 7.85
C LEU A 789 -51.86 96.73 7.91
N ALA A 790 -52.21 95.44 7.86
CA ALA A 790 -51.25 94.35 7.80
C ALA A 790 -51.81 93.22 6.92
N ASP A 791 -50.93 92.60 6.15
CA ASP A 791 -51.25 91.52 5.22
C ASP A 791 -50.31 90.33 5.42
N GLU A 792 -50.85 89.12 5.40
CA GLU A 792 -50.08 87.87 5.50
C GLU A 792 -49.32 87.57 4.19
N ASP A 793 -49.82 88.08 3.07
CA ASP A 793 -49.20 87.97 1.75
C ASP A 793 -48.20 89.11 1.46
N GLY A 794 -47.89 89.91 2.49
CA GLY A 794 -46.99 91.05 2.42
C GLY A 794 -47.72 92.33 2.00
N MET A 795 -47.32 93.49 2.51
CA MET A 795 -48.09 94.74 2.34
C MET A 795 -47.64 95.58 1.13
N GLY A 796 -46.57 95.18 0.44
CA GLY A 796 -45.90 96.00 -0.56
C GLY A 796 -45.34 97.32 0.03
N ASP A 797 -44.49 98.01 -0.74
CA ASP A 797 -43.82 99.23 -0.26
C ASP A 797 -44.67 100.50 -0.37
N ILE A 798 -45.78 100.47 -1.12
CA ILE A 798 -46.52 101.67 -1.52
C ILE A 798 -48.00 101.52 -1.19
N ILE A 799 -48.46 102.36 -0.26
CA ILE A 799 -49.88 102.61 -0.02
C ILE A 799 -50.26 103.90 -0.73
N SER A 800 -51.26 103.82 -1.60
CA SER A 800 -51.87 104.97 -2.26
C SER A 800 -53.15 105.37 -1.53
N TYR A 801 -53.45 106.67 -1.52
CA TYR A 801 -54.69 107.19 -0.96
C TYR A 801 -55.55 107.80 -2.04
N GLN A 802 -56.87 107.74 -1.85
CA GLN A 802 -57.85 108.46 -2.64
C GLN A 802 -58.91 109.00 -1.68
N TRP A 803 -59.04 110.32 -1.60
CA TRP A 803 -60.08 110.96 -0.82
C TRP A 803 -61.41 110.94 -1.55
N LEU A 804 -62.50 110.80 -0.78
CA LEU A 804 -63.86 110.71 -1.28
C LEU A 804 -64.75 111.71 -0.56
N ARG A 805 -65.68 112.33 -1.31
CA ARG A 805 -66.73 113.22 -0.84
C ARG A 805 -68.07 112.52 -0.99
N ASP A 806 -68.79 112.30 0.10
CA ASP A 806 -70.05 111.54 0.14
C ASP A 806 -69.95 110.16 -0.56
N GLY A 807 -68.77 109.53 -0.45
CA GLY A 807 -68.47 108.23 -1.07
C GLY A 807 -68.01 108.28 -2.53
N GLU A 808 -67.99 109.45 -3.17
CA GLU A 808 -67.52 109.63 -4.55
C GLU A 808 -66.09 110.20 -4.61
N VAL A 809 -65.32 109.83 -5.64
CA VAL A 809 -63.92 110.26 -5.79
C VAL A 809 -63.81 111.77 -5.91
N ILE A 810 -62.93 112.37 -5.09
CA ILE A 810 -62.47 113.74 -5.30
C ILE A 810 -61.29 113.68 -6.28
N GLU A 811 -61.47 114.25 -7.47
CA GLU A 811 -60.43 114.28 -8.50
C GLU A 811 -59.14 114.91 -7.96
N ASP A 812 -58.00 114.31 -8.30
CA ASP A 812 -56.64 114.69 -7.88
C ASP A 812 -56.34 114.65 -6.36
N ALA A 813 -57.29 114.28 -5.51
CA ALA A 813 -57.09 114.17 -4.06
C ALA A 813 -56.48 112.80 -3.67
N ILE A 814 -55.20 112.62 -3.99
CA ILE A 814 -54.47 111.36 -3.83
C ILE A 814 -53.37 111.37 -2.75
N GLY A 815 -53.23 112.49 -2.05
CA GLY A 815 -52.23 112.65 -0.97
C GLY A 815 -52.63 111.89 0.31
N ASP A 816 -51.65 111.65 1.18
CA ASP A 816 -51.88 111.24 2.57
C ASP A 816 -52.60 112.33 3.40
N THR A 817 -52.69 113.54 2.85
CA THR A 817 -53.41 114.68 3.40
C THR A 817 -54.33 115.31 2.37
N TYR A 818 -55.45 115.87 2.82
CA TYR A 818 -56.40 116.61 1.99
C TYR A 818 -56.87 117.87 2.72
N THR A 819 -56.70 119.02 2.07
CA THR A 819 -57.17 120.31 2.63
C THR A 819 -58.58 120.58 2.13
N LEU A 820 -59.49 120.77 3.08
CA LEU A 820 -60.90 120.96 2.81
C LEU A 820 -61.16 122.30 2.12
N THR A 821 -61.91 122.28 1.03
CA THR A 821 -62.25 123.44 0.22
C THR A 821 -63.71 123.84 0.42
N GLN A 822 -64.12 124.96 -0.19
CA GLN A 822 -65.52 125.37 -0.17
C GLN A 822 -66.46 124.34 -0.84
N ALA A 823 -65.95 123.53 -1.76
CA ALA A 823 -66.74 122.48 -2.41
C ALA A 823 -67.02 121.27 -1.50
N ASP A 824 -66.31 121.15 -0.37
CA ASP A 824 -66.49 120.08 0.60
C ASP A 824 -67.50 120.43 1.70
N VAL A 825 -67.83 121.72 1.86
CA VAL A 825 -68.72 122.20 2.92
C VAL A 825 -70.08 121.50 2.87
N GLY A 826 -70.45 120.88 3.98
CA GLY A 826 -71.69 120.11 4.12
C GLY A 826 -71.62 118.64 3.68
N ALA A 827 -70.53 118.19 3.07
CA ALA A 827 -70.31 116.79 2.72
C ALA A 827 -69.52 116.04 3.79
N GLU A 828 -69.64 114.71 3.82
CA GLU A 828 -68.76 113.85 4.62
C GLU A 828 -67.53 113.43 3.81
N ILE A 829 -66.36 113.40 4.44
CA ILE A 829 -65.12 113.01 3.80
C ILE A 829 -64.65 111.64 4.31
N SER A 830 -64.27 110.74 3.40
CA SER A 830 -63.60 109.46 3.71
C SER A 830 -62.33 109.30 2.85
N VAL A 831 -61.47 108.34 3.19
CA VAL A 831 -60.26 108.05 2.41
C VAL A 831 -60.13 106.55 2.19
N ARG A 832 -59.85 106.14 0.95
CA ARG A 832 -59.53 104.77 0.58
C ARG A 832 -58.02 104.61 0.47
N ALA A 833 -57.45 103.71 1.26
CA ALA A 833 -56.08 103.25 1.09
C ALA A 833 -56.06 102.02 0.19
N SER A 834 -55.15 101.97 -0.77
CA SER A 834 -54.97 100.84 -1.69
C SER A 834 -53.50 100.51 -1.89
N TYR A 835 -53.18 99.22 -1.93
CA TYR A 835 -51.82 98.70 -2.18
C TYR A 835 -51.89 97.43 -3.04
N THR A 836 -50.73 96.95 -3.49
CA THR A 836 -50.58 95.62 -4.08
C THR A 836 -49.68 94.83 -3.14
N ASP A 837 -50.12 93.64 -2.73
CA ASP A 837 -49.34 92.77 -1.85
C ASP A 837 -48.03 92.31 -2.54
N GLU A 838 -47.18 91.58 -1.81
CA GLU A 838 -45.91 91.09 -2.38
C GLU A 838 -46.10 89.95 -3.39
N LEU A 839 -47.32 89.42 -3.51
CA LEU A 839 -47.70 88.30 -4.39
C LEU A 839 -48.54 88.75 -5.60
N GLY A 840 -48.76 90.06 -5.77
CA GLY A 840 -49.38 90.70 -6.92
C GLY A 840 -50.89 90.96 -6.82
N THR A 841 -51.55 90.74 -5.69
CA THR A 841 -52.98 91.02 -5.50
C THR A 841 -53.23 92.47 -5.10
N ALA A 842 -54.22 93.11 -5.73
CA ALA A 842 -54.61 94.48 -5.41
C ALA A 842 -55.63 94.53 -4.28
N GLU A 843 -55.31 95.29 -3.23
CA GLU A 843 -56.06 95.38 -1.99
C GLU A 843 -56.50 96.82 -1.68
N ALA A 844 -57.64 96.97 -1.01
CA ALA A 844 -58.16 98.29 -0.64
C ALA A 844 -59.03 98.28 0.63
N VAL A 845 -58.80 99.25 1.51
CA VAL A 845 -59.59 99.48 2.72
C VAL A 845 -60.02 100.95 2.78
N THR A 846 -61.29 101.22 3.08
CA THR A 846 -61.84 102.58 3.16
C THR A 846 -62.11 102.94 4.62
N SER A 847 -61.73 104.16 5.02
CA SER A 847 -62.00 104.67 6.37
C SER A 847 -63.49 104.84 6.63
N SER A 848 -63.86 104.97 7.90
CA SER A 848 -65.14 105.60 8.24
C SER A 848 -65.16 107.06 7.76
N ALA A 849 -66.33 107.58 7.43
CA ALA A 849 -66.50 108.97 7.03
C ALA A 849 -66.34 109.92 8.24
N THR A 850 -65.89 111.14 7.99
CA THR A 850 -65.84 112.25 8.96
C THR A 850 -67.24 112.82 9.21
N ASP A 851 -67.37 113.65 10.25
CA ASP A 851 -68.52 114.56 10.36
C ASP A 851 -68.57 115.51 9.14
N THR A 852 -69.74 116.09 8.85
CA THR A 852 -69.89 117.03 7.73
C THR A 852 -68.99 118.27 7.88
N VAL A 853 -68.38 118.69 6.77
CA VAL A 853 -67.40 119.78 6.78
C VAL A 853 -68.06 121.13 7.11
N ALA A 854 -67.59 121.78 8.18
CA ALA A 854 -68.06 123.08 8.63
C ALA A 854 -67.50 124.25 7.80
N ASN A 855 -68.33 125.25 7.50
CA ASN A 855 -67.96 126.47 6.75
C ASN A 855 -67.09 127.45 7.58
N VAL A 856 -66.19 128.20 6.94
CA VAL A 856 -65.47 129.35 7.51
C VAL A 856 -65.92 130.62 6.81
N ASN A 857 -66.44 131.60 7.56
CA ASN A 857 -66.99 132.81 6.96
C ASN A 857 -65.90 133.67 6.28
N ASP A 858 -66.02 133.87 4.98
CA ASP A 858 -65.19 134.74 4.15
C ASP A 858 -65.68 136.20 4.19
N ALA A 859 -64.78 137.15 3.99
CA ALA A 859 -65.16 138.56 3.91
C ALA A 859 -65.69 138.88 2.50
N PRO A 860 -66.78 139.66 2.35
CA PRO A 860 -67.24 140.07 1.04
C PRO A 860 -66.18 140.96 0.36
N THR A 861 -65.93 140.69 -0.92
CA THR A 861 -65.05 141.47 -1.80
C THR A 861 -65.86 142.42 -2.67
N GLY A 862 -65.23 143.45 -3.25
CA GLY A 862 -65.88 144.45 -4.11
C GLY A 862 -65.87 145.86 -3.51
N SER A 863 -66.62 146.79 -4.09
CA SER A 863 -66.61 148.20 -3.74
C SER A 863 -68.02 148.83 -3.78
N VAL A 864 -68.18 149.97 -3.09
CA VAL A 864 -69.37 150.82 -3.15
C VAL A 864 -68.99 152.17 -3.72
N THR A 865 -69.70 152.65 -4.73
CA THR A 865 -69.43 153.93 -5.40
C THR A 865 -70.64 154.86 -5.35
N ILE A 866 -70.40 156.17 -5.26
CA ILE A 866 -71.44 157.20 -5.33
C ILE A 866 -71.33 157.92 -6.66
N THR A 867 -72.45 158.10 -7.36
CA THR A 867 -72.53 158.84 -8.62
C THR A 867 -73.55 159.98 -8.54
N GLY A 868 -73.33 161.03 -9.34
CA GLY A 868 -74.12 162.27 -9.36
C GLY A 868 -73.30 163.52 -9.04
N THR A 869 -73.83 164.71 -9.31
CA THR A 869 -73.15 165.99 -9.04
C THR A 869 -73.66 166.60 -7.74
N ALA A 870 -72.78 166.84 -6.77
CA ALA A 870 -73.15 167.41 -5.48
C ALA A 870 -73.52 168.90 -5.61
N LYS A 871 -74.81 169.18 -5.83
CA LYS A 871 -75.40 170.52 -5.81
C LYS A 871 -76.75 170.45 -5.09
N GLN A 872 -77.11 171.52 -4.38
CA GLN A 872 -78.40 171.61 -3.70
C GLN A 872 -79.55 171.31 -4.69
N GLY A 873 -80.40 170.35 -4.31
CA GLY A 873 -81.53 169.89 -5.12
C GLY A 873 -81.22 168.78 -6.14
N ALA A 874 -79.96 168.33 -6.27
CA ALA A 874 -79.58 167.20 -7.11
C ALA A 874 -79.54 165.88 -6.31
N THR A 875 -79.92 164.77 -6.97
CA THR A 875 -79.86 163.41 -6.41
C THR A 875 -78.46 162.80 -6.61
N LEU A 876 -77.95 162.12 -5.58
CA LEU A 876 -76.81 161.20 -5.68
C LEU A 876 -77.31 159.75 -5.55
N THR A 877 -76.68 158.80 -6.25
CA THR A 877 -77.02 157.36 -6.23
C THR A 877 -75.81 156.52 -5.79
N ALA A 878 -76.02 155.51 -4.95
CA ALA A 878 -75.00 154.55 -4.53
C ALA A 878 -75.12 153.25 -5.34
N ASN A 879 -74.00 152.70 -5.81
CA ASN A 879 -73.91 151.43 -6.54
C ASN A 879 -72.85 150.52 -5.90
N ASN A 880 -72.91 149.20 -6.10
CA ASN A 880 -71.88 148.25 -5.62
C ASN A 880 -71.63 147.09 -6.61
N ASP A 881 -70.50 146.40 -6.45
CA ASP A 881 -70.13 145.17 -7.15
C ASP A 881 -69.69 144.03 -6.20
N LEU A 882 -70.33 143.95 -5.03
CA LEU A 882 -69.94 143.03 -3.96
C LEU A 882 -70.12 141.54 -4.36
N LYS A 883 -69.22 140.68 -3.85
CA LYS A 883 -69.26 139.21 -3.96
C LYS A 883 -68.79 138.56 -2.67
N ASP A 884 -69.40 137.44 -2.29
CA ASP A 884 -69.04 136.65 -1.11
C ASP A 884 -68.96 135.16 -1.47
N ALA A 885 -67.92 134.47 -1.01
CA ALA A 885 -67.68 133.04 -1.26
C ALA A 885 -68.61 132.14 -0.44
N ASP A 886 -69.14 132.65 0.67
CA ASP A 886 -70.21 132.01 1.45
C ASP A 886 -71.59 132.17 0.80
N GLY A 887 -71.66 132.99 -0.26
CA GLY A 887 -72.90 133.45 -0.89
C GLY A 887 -73.32 134.84 -0.41
N MET A 888 -73.84 135.67 -1.32
CA MET A 888 -74.42 136.97 -0.95
C MET A 888 -75.83 136.78 -0.40
N GLY A 889 -76.11 137.34 0.78
CA GLY A 889 -77.47 137.40 1.31
C GLY A 889 -78.41 138.22 0.41
N ASP A 890 -79.72 137.99 0.53
CA ASP A 890 -80.74 138.49 -0.40
C ASP A 890 -80.91 140.02 -0.44
N ILE A 891 -80.34 140.77 0.51
CA ILE A 891 -80.57 142.22 0.66
C ILE A 891 -79.26 142.96 0.84
N ILE A 892 -78.95 143.86 -0.10
CA ILE A 892 -77.91 144.88 0.06
C ILE A 892 -78.59 146.18 0.50
N SER A 893 -78.22 146.69 1.68
CA SER A 893 -78.69 147.98 2.18
C SER A 893 -77.62 149.06 2.00
N TYR A 894 -78.03 150.27 1.65
CA TYR A 894 -77.14 151.42 1.49
C TYR A 894 -77.43 152.46 2.57
N GLN A 895 -76.38 152.94 3.23
CA GLN A 895 -76.45 154.05 4.19
C GLN A 895 -75.62 155.23 3.67
N TRP A 896 -76.26 156.38 3.49
CA TRP A 896 -75.57 157.62 3.11
C TRP A 896 -74.98 158.30 4.33
N LEU A 897 -73.69 158.63 4.28
CA LEU A 897 -72.95 159.30 5.35
C LEU A 897 -72.61 160.74 4.91
N ARG A 898 -72.73 161.71 5.84
CA ARG A 898 -72.44 163.13 5.61
C ARG A 898 -71.01 163.48 6.02
#